data_AF-A0A2H1FJA0-F1
#
_entry.id   AF-A0A2H1FJA0-F1
#
_cell.length_a   1.000
_cell.length_b   1.000
_cell.length_c   1.000
_cell.angle_alpha   90.00
_cell.angle_beta   90.00
_cell.angle_gamma   90.00
#
_symmetry.space_group_name_H-M   'P 1'
#
loop_
_entity.id
_entity.type
_entity.pdbx_description
1 polymer ?
#
loop_
_entity_poly.entity_id
_entity_poly.type
_entity_poly.pdbx_seq_one_letter_code
_entity_poly.pdbx_strand_id
1 'polypeptide(L)'
;MTSRPPFVHELSHTNTPVRCLSPAPPTPGLQPPSASSNAKLEDGKEWHSESSRSSDAADDREDYLSPLNSSSHMRSASSLSHSPPSRWREIWNPRRWRLPSRFSYQQIPSISVDSLNLDALREFREGRLPWQERRRRCGGWIVLPGRVSLSLTKAITLVIGFVVVLGLLIGGWKHARPRKEGNNDVPFFWMHYNRLNGYYNGVRTLVPFSQWVPENGWNLTEPLTMRDEEERKAGRANLPTSPPMEPVMYNPYPDYASAEYLQDHHPVATCFLDEEETMKLPEVMAYPGVPQHYPEPLFGSHKTLGLREDVCYERFGRLGPYGYGDKKVQDGYGPGTNSEHAGSEKVMGANAHVDYTNMDWGAAQKRCYEKNKIRFAEDNTSTKTRVPRQAYILRTWEGFEYDQHYMFTLRAMINELSLKSGGEYDVHFLVHIKNNSIPIWADEATYNATLAANVPEEFRSMATLWSEAQLIPYYPDPFENNFANMAGSSIHGVYRSAHFALQWFAQQHPEYDYFWNWEMDLRYTGHYYEFHNAVDKWSTSQPRKGLWERGKRFYIPSLHGSFQNFTQLVEYETLNLDKPLNNEVQSGPVPVWGPVNTFENAGMLPTPNISLPPTSYHNDKYTWGVGESADLLVFNPLFDPSTTNWVFRDDATGYLTTLPPPPRRAAIITVARLSRKLLQTMHAETFAMKHTMFPEMFAPSVALHHGFKAVFVPHPVYFDRDWKSEYAGEVFNHPKEVHESPFGWGEHNLGGSSFYYNSGFSGALWRRWLGLSENGEGGRKWEEGREGTGRMCLRGMLFHPIKHERGEVA
;
A
#
# COMPACT_ATOMS: atom_id res chain seq x y z
N MET A 1 -39.20 -44.23 35.79
CA MET A 1 -39.08 -45.58 36.38
C MET A 1 -38.26 -46.45 35.44
N THR A 2 -37.48 -47.39 35.98
CA THR A 2 -36.96 -48.64 35.33
C THR A 2 -36.37 -48.53 33.90
N SER A 3 -35.05 -48.48 33.68
CA SER A 3 -34.04 -49.57 33.79
C SER A 3 -34.07 -50.64 32.67
N ARG A 4 -33.07 -50.60 31.76
CA ARG A 4 -32.00 -51.61 31.45
C ARG A 4 -32.24 -53.11 31.80
N PRO A 5 -31.49 -54.11 31.25
CA PRO A 5 -30.51 -54.12 30.14
C PRO A 5 -30.66 -55.34 29.13
N PRO A 6 -29.68 -56.26 28.86
CA PRO A 6 -28.85 -56.30 27.62
C PRO A 6 -28.78 -57.68 26.91
N PHE A 7 -27.92 -57.84 25.89
CA PHE A 7 -27.18 -59.09 25.62
C PHE A 7 -25.80 -58.83 24.95
N VAL A 8 -24.86 -59.78 25.09
CA VAL A 8 -23.40 -59.62 24.88
C VAL A 8 -22.77 -60.93 24.32
N HIS A 9 -21.54 -60.83 23.79
CA HIS A 9 -20.52 -61.87 23.47
C HIS A 9 -20.58 -62.60 22.10
N GLU A 10 -19.48 -63.14 21.51
CA GLU A 10 -18.02 -62.81 21.45
C GLU A 10 -17.31 -63.84 20.52
N LEU A 11 -15.96 -63.78 20.37
CA LEU A 11 -15.01 -64.77 19.79
C LEU A 11 -14.82 -64.79 18.25
N SER A 12 -13.62 -64.99 17.66
CA SER A 12 -12.23 -65.04 18.17
C SER A 12 -11.15 -65.14 17.04
N HIS A 13 -9.97 -64.51 17.22
CA HIS A 13 -8.57 -64.82 16.73
C HIS A 13 -8.29 -65.37 15.28
N THR A 14 -7.15 -65.14 14.60
CA THR A 14 -5.71 -65.28 15.00
C THR A 14 -4.67 -64.54 14.12
N ASN A 15 -3.62 -64.00 14.77
CA ASN A 15 -2.15 -63.98 14.47
C ASN A 15 -1.51 -63.48 13.13
N THR A 16 -0.83 -62.31 13.19
CA THR A 16 0.65 -62.03 13.09
C THR A 16 1.61 -62.86 12.19
N PRO A 17 2.78 -62.31 11.70
CA PRO A 17 3.69 -61.39 12.43
C PRO A 17 4.41 -60.25 11.65
N VAL A 18 5.19 -59.46 12.43
CA VAL A 18 6.05 -58.32 12.05
C VAL A 18 7.51 -58.63 12.41
N ARG A 19 8.51 -58.13 11.64
CA ARG A 19 9.80 -57.66 12.22
C ARG A 19 10.68 -56.85 11.24
N CYS A 20 11.38 -55.86 11.82
CA CYS A 20 12.37 -54.97 11.18
C CYS A 20 13.79 -55.55 11.25
N LEU A 21 14.78 -54.93 10.56
CA LEU A 21 16.21 -54.88 10.94
C LEU A 21 17.01 -53.84 10.10
N SER A 22 18.14 -53.33 10.65
CA SER A 22 19.06 -52.33 10.05
C SER A 22 20.52 -52.91 9.95
N PRO A 23 21.64 -52.14 9.88
CA PRO A 23 22.37 -51.77 8.64
C PRO A 23 23.90 -52.13 8.56
N ALA A 24 24.60 -51.64 7.50
CA ALA A 24 26.08 -51.57 7.25
C ALA A 24 26.79 -52.87 6.73
N PRO A 25 28.07 -52.87 6.20
CA PRO A 25 29.11 -51.81 6.03
C PRO A 25 29.77 -51.73 4.58
N PRO A 26 30.90 -50.99 4.32
CA PRO A 26 31.36 -50.59 2.95
C PRO A 26 32.71 -51.18 2.44
N THR A 27 33.20 -50.70 1.25
CA THR A 27 34.59 -50.64 0.65
C THR A 27 34.75 -51.29 -0.77
N PRO A 28 35.81 -51.01 -1.59
CA PRO A 28 36.57 -49.75 -1.82
C PRO A 28 36.93 -49.44 -3.32
N GLY A 29 37.17 -48.14 -3.61
CA GLY A 29 38.34 -47.65 -4.37
C GLY A 29 38.41 -47.68 -5.92
N LEU A 30 38.49 -46.49 -6.54
CA LEU A 30 39.46 -46.12 -7.60
C LEU A 30 39.42 -44.60 -7.92
N GLN A 31 40.55 -44.05 -8.36
CA GLN A 31 40.86 -42.61 -8.60
C GLN A 31 41.99 -42.53 -9.66
N PRO A 32 42.32 -41.36 -10.24
CA PRO A 32 41.52 -40.39 -11.01
C PRO A 32 42.07 -40.30 -12.47
N PRO A 33 41.84 -39.19 -13.22
CA PRO A 33 42.89 -38.18 -13.27
C PRO A 33 42.42 -36.72 -13.24
N SER A 34 43.39 -35.83 -13.00
CA SER A 34 43.27 -34.38 -12.82
C SER A 34 43.23 -33.56 -14.11
N ALA A 35 42.55 -32.42 -14.08
CA ALA A 35 43.03 -31.18 -14.70
C ALA A 35 42.48 -29.94 -13.97
N SER A 36 43.34 -28.95 -13.76
CA SER A 36 43.05 -27.69 -13.07
C SER A 36 42.94 -26.51 -14.04
N SER A 37 42.06 -25.55 -13.77
CA SER A 37 42.39 -24.14 -14.04
C SER A 37 41.56 -23.16 -13.21
N ASN A 38 42.26 -22.15 -12.70
CA ASN A 38 41.73 -21.03 -11.93
C ASN A 38 40.75 -20.17 -12.74
N ALA A 39 39.68 -19.69 -12.11
CA ALA A 39 39.05 -18.41 -12.43
C ALA A 39 38.63 -17.70 -11.14
N LYS A 40 38.90 -16.39 -11.09
CA LYS A 40 38.85 -15.51 -9.91
C LYS A 40 37.45 -15.38 -9.30
N LEU A 41 37.42 -15.06 -7.99
CA LEU A 41 36.30 -14.31 -7.42
C LEU A 41 36.16 -12.98 -8.17
N GLU A 42 34.94 -12.60 -8.52
CA GLU A 42 34.55 -11.20 -8.69
C GLU A 42 33.45 -10.88 -7.67
N ASP A 43 33.51 -9.67 -7.12
CA ASP A 43 32.71 -9.27 -5.96
C ASP A 43 31.21 -9.20 -6.27
N GLY A 44 30.41 -9.73 -5.33
CA GLY A 44 28.96 -9.70 -5.43
C GLY A 44 28.43 -8.26 -5.39
N LYS A 45 27.73 -7.85 -6.45
CA LYS A 45 26.89 -6.65 -6.43
C LYS A 45 25.64 -6.93 -5.61
N GLU A 46 25.35 -6.05 -4.66
CA GLU A 46 24.10 -6.06 -3.88
C GLU A 46 22.91 -5.73 -4.80
N TRP A 47 21.87 -6.57 -4.77
CA TRP A 47 20.64 -6.40 -5.55
C TRP A 47 19.46 -6.08 -4.63
N HIS A 48 19.01 -4.82 -4.64
CA HIS A 48 17.85 -4.36 -3.86
C HIS A 48 16.53 -4.49 -4.64
N SER A 49 15.52 -5.06 -3.95
CA SER A 49 14.07 -5.09 -4.22
C SER A 49 13.49 -4.52 -5.54
N GLU A 50 13.10 -5.42 -6.45
CA GLU A 50 12.26 -5.12 -7.61
C GLU A 50 10.75 -5.31 -7.33
N SER A 51 10.19 -4.42 -6.52
CA SER A 51 8.74 -4.13 -6.50
C SER A 51 8.44 -2.63 -6.47
N SER A 52 9.48 -1.81 -6.68
CA SER A 52 9.44 -0.34 -6.50
C SER A 52 10.35 0.41 -7.50
N ARG A 53 10.75 -0.23 -8.61
CA ARG A 53 11.54 0.41 -9.69
C ARG A 53 10.87 0.22 -11.04
N SER A 54 10.26 1.30 -11.54
CA SER A 54 9.72 1.40 -12.89
C SER A 54 10.66 2.22 -13.80
N SER A 55 11.84 1.68 -14.11
CA SER A 55 12.63 2.05 -15.30
C SER A 55 13.81 1.11 -15.50
N ASP A 56 14.23 0.95 -16.75
CA ASP A 56 15.49 0.33 -17.21
C ASP A 56 15.61 -1.20 -17.16
N ALA A 57 14.90 -1.87 -18.08
CA ALA A 57 15.31 -3.17 -18.57
C ALA A 57 16.57 -3.03 -19.44
N ALA A 58 17.66 -3.71 -19.07
CA ALA A 58 18.88 -3.78 -19.85
C ALA A 58 18.82 -4.88 -20.92
N ASP A 59 19.51 -4.64 -22.03
CA ASP A 59 19.44 -5.39 -23.29
C ASP A 59 20.64 -6.36 -23.38
N ASP A 60 20.37 -7.66 -23.52
CA ASP A 60 21.38 -8.70 -23.79
C ASP A 60 20.82 -9.73 -24.79
N ARG A 61 21.17 -9.54 -26.08
CA ARG A 61 21.13 -10.62 -27.09
C ARG A 61 22.31 -10.52 -28.05
N GLU A 62 23.01 -11.63 -28.20
CA GLU A 62 24.11 -11.78 -29.17
C GLU A 62 23.62 -11.83 -30.63
N ASP A 63 24.50 -11.39 -31.53
CA ASP A 63 24.30 -11.36 -32.99
C ASP A 63 24.20 -12.74 -33.64
N TYR A 64 23.33 -12.88 -34.64
CA TYR A 64 23.63 -13.70 -35.83
C TYR A 64 23.10 -13.05 -37.11
N LEU A 65 23.94 -13.08 -38.16
CA LEU A 65 23.79 -12.27 -39.38
C LEU A 65 23.22 -13.03 -40.59
N SER A 66 22.21 -12.42 -41.25
CA SER A 66 22.08 -12.31 -42.73
C SER A 66 21.69 -13.58 -43.56
N PRO A 67 21.36 -13.45 -44.88
CA PRO A 67 20.36 -12.55 -45.50
C PRO A 67 19.58 -13.12 -46.74
N LEU A 68 18.73 -12.27 -47.36
CA LEU A 68 18.36 -12.14 -48.82
C LEU A 68 17.01 -12.66 -49.41
N ASN A 69 16.40 -11.74 -50.20
CA ASN A 69 15.57 -11.90 -51.43
C ASN A 69 14.13 -12.49 -51.34
N SER A 70 13.13 -12.07 -52.15
CA SER A 70 13.07 -11.08 -53.25
C SER A 70 11.64 -10.61 -53.63
N SER A 71 11.55 -9.43 -54.28
CA SER A 71 10.60 -8.90 -55.31
C SER A 71 9.59 -9.85 -56.02
N SER A 72 8.44 -9.45 -56.63
CA SER A 72 7.79 -8.14 -56.94
C SER A 72 6.41 -8.32 -57.66
N HIS A 73 5.74 -7.19 -58.01
CA HIS A 73 4.74 -6.98 -59.11
C HIS A 73 3.24 -7.35 -58.91
N MET A 74 2.23 -6.69 -59.55
CA MET A 74 2.03 -5.32 -60.09
C MET A 74 0.57 -5.14 -60.65
N ARG A 75 0.07 -3.88 -60.81
CA ARG A 75 -1.06 -3.41 -61.69
C ARG A 75 -2.52 -3.77 -61.28
N SER A 76 -3.62 -3.13 -61.74
CA SER A 76 -4.02 -1.78 -62.27
C SER A 76 -5.52 -1.84 -62.70
N ALA A 77 -6.40 -0.82 -62.80
CA ALA A 77 -6.48 0.61 -62.42
C ALA A 77 -7.91 1.17 -62.76
N SER A 78 -8.26 2.40 -62.32
CA SER A 78 -9.29 3.35 -62.90
C SER A 78 -10.79 2.98 -62.93
N SER A 79 -11.79 3.88 -62.91
CA SER A 79 -11.94 5.36 -62.66
C SER A 79 -13.47 5.69 -62.57
N LEU A 80 -13.95 6.73 -61.86
CA LEU A 80 -14.29 8.11 -62.31
C LEU A 80 -15.00 8.82 -61.12
N SER A 81 -14.47 9.86 -60.45
CA SER A 81 -14.41 11.31 -60.78
C SER A 81 -15.71 12.12 -60.60
N HIS A 82 -15.70 13.10 -59.67
CA HIS A 82 -16.27 14.48 -59.74
C HIS A 82 -15.71 15.31 -58.54
N SER A 83 -15.37 16.59 -58.74
CA SER A 83 -14.68 17.51 -57.79
C SER A 83 -14.42 18.88 -58.48
N PRO A 84 -13.98 19.97 -57.81
CA PRO A 84 -14.25 20.53 -56.48
C PRO A 84 -14.60 22.06 -56.58
N PRO A 85 -14.64 22.88 -55.49
CA PRO A 85 -13.42 23.56 -54.95
C PRO A 85 -13.49 23.81 -53.40
N SER A 86 -12.49 24.30 -52.67
CA SER A 86 -11.02 24.36 -52.80
C SER A 86 -10.40 24.87 -51.48
N ARG A 87 -9.34 24.25 -50.96
CA ARG A 87 -8.22 24.97 -50.31
C ARG A 87 -7.01 24.05 -50.10
N TRP A 88 -5.97 24.29 -50.88
CA TRP A 88 -4.66 23.66 -50.71
C TRP A 88 -3.70 24.62 -50.00
N ARG A 89 -3.03 24.12 -48.96
CA ARG A 89 -1.62 24.38 -48.66
C ARG A 89 -1.11 23.27 -47.73
N GLU A 90 0.18 22.94 -47.88
CA GLU A 90 0.97 22.07 -46.98
C GLU A 90 0.71 20.55 -47.00
N ILE A 91 1.23 19.92 -48.06
CA ILE A 91 2.03 18.69 -47.92
C ILE A 91 3.36 18.96 -48.62
N TRP A 92 4.48 18.55 -48.01
CA TRP A 92 5.81 18.19 -48.56
C TRP A 92 6.93 18.55 -47.56
N ASN A 93 7.20 17.67 -46.60
CA ASN A 93 8.46 17.67 -45.85
C ASN A 93 8.93 16.23 -45.55
N PRO A 94 9.90 15.68 -46.30
CA PRO A 94 10.32 14.29 -46.18
C PRO A 94 11.33 14.09 -45.02
N ARG A 95 10.89 14.34 -43.78
CA ARG A 95 11.64 14.03 -42.54
C ARG A 95 10.72 13.58 -41.38
N ARG A 96 9.82 12.63 -41.64
CA ARG A 96 9.04 11.93 -40.60
C ARG A 96 8.91 10.43 -40.84
N TRP A 97 10.05 9.74 -40.94
CA TRP A 97 10.16 8.30 -40.68
C TRP A 97 11.40 8.04 -39.82
N ARG A 98 11.16 7.97 -38.50
CA ARG A 98 11.97 7.38 -37.43
C ARG A 98 11.11 7.53 -36.17
N LEU A 99 10.40 6.47 -35.79
CA LEU A 99 9.78 6.37 -34.47
C LEU A 99 10.92 6.20 -33.45
N PRO A 100 11.00 6.98 -32.37
CA PRO A 100 11.93 6.69 -31.29
C PRO A 100 11.40 5.50 -30.48
N SER A 101 12.00 4.33 -30.66
CA SER A 101 11.76 3.14 -29.83
C SER A 101 12.43 3.29 -28.46
N ARG A 102 12.00 4.30 -27.68
CA ARG A 102 12.42 4.55 -26.29
C ARG A 102 11.27 5.20 -25.53
N PHE A 103 10.42 4.38 -24.92
CA PHE A 103 9.56 4.84 -23.83
C PHE A 103 10.40 4.87 -22.56
N SER A 104 11.07 6.00 -22.32
CA SER A 104 11.50 6.35 -20.97
C SER A 104 10.25 6.71 -20.18
N TYR A 105 10.13 6.25 -18.93
CA TYR A 105 9.38 7.04 -17.95
C TYR A 105 9.99 8.44 -18.01
N GLN A 106 9.17 9.47 -18.25
CA GLN A 106 9.50 10.75 -17.65
C GLN A 106 9.25 10.49 -16.16
N GLN A 107 10.32 10.14 -15.46
CA GLN A 107 10.32 10.11 -14.01
C GLN A 107 9.80 11.50 -13.61
N ILE A 108 8.54 11.57 -13.16
CA ILE A 108 8.07 12.75 -12.45
C ILE A 108 9.16 12.91 -11.39
N PRO A 109 9.81 14.09 -11.29
CA PRO A 109 10.76 14.29 -10.22
C PRO A 109 10.07 13.85 -8.95
N SER A 110 10.70 12.95 -8.21
CA SER A 110 10.42 12.90 -6.79
C SER A 110 10.41 14.36 -6.32
N ILE A 111 9.53 14.72 -5.39
CA ILE A 111 9.76 15.93 -4.60
C ILE A 111 10.89 15.58 -3.63
N SER A 112 12.06 15.33 -4.22
CA SER A 112 13.37 15.30 -3.64
C SER A 112 13.82 16.76 -3.56
N VAL A 113 14.38 17.09 -2.40
CA VAL A 113 15.43 18.07 -2.10
C VAL A 113 15.77 19.17 -3.15
N ASP A 114 15.97 18.82 -4.43
CA ASP A 114 16.30 19.75 -5.52
C ASP A 114 15.20 20.78 -5.82
N SER A 115 13.91 20.48 -5.58
CA SER A 115 12.83 21.48 -5.75
C SER A 115 12.79 22.55 -4.64
N LEU A 116 13.71 22.48 -3.67
CA LEU A 116 13.93 23.46 -2.60
C LEU A 116 15.30 24.15 -2.74
N ASN A 117 15.55 24.71 -3.93
CA ASN A 117 16.44 25.86 -4.18
C ASN A 117 17.82 25.79 -3.47
N LEU A 118 18.59 24.73 -3.74
CA LEU A 118 19.92 24.49 -3.15
C LEU A 118 21.09 24.96 -4.03
N ASP A 119 20.83 25.85 -4.99
CA ASP A 119 21.82 26.53 -5.85
C ASP A 119 22.79 27.46 -5.08
N ALA A 120 22.65 27.58 -3.76
CA ALA A 120 23.49 28.43 -2.91
C ALA A 120 24.75 27.75 -2.34
N LEU A 121 24.91 26.41 -2.45
CA LEU A 121 25.99 25.68 -1.75
C LEU A 121 26.65 24.53 -2.55
N ARG A 122 26.83 24.65 -3.88
CA ARG A 122 27.51 23.59 -4.66
C ARG A 122 28.60 23.99 -5.67
N GLU A 123 29.12 25.21 -5.64
CA GLU A 123 30.45 25.50 -6.21
C GLU A 123 31.57 25.20 -5.21
N PHE A 124 31.81 23.92 -4.87
CA PHE A 124 33.12 23.41 -4.38
C PHE A 124 33.10 21.89 -4.16
N ARG A 125 33.28 21.09 -5.22
CA ARG A 125 34.06 19.82 -5.26
C ARG A 125 33.83 19.03 -6.56
N GLU A 126 34.62 19.37 -7.58
CA GLU A 126 35.16 18.35 -8.48
C GLU A 126 36.67 18.24 -8.23
N GLY A 127 37.21 17.02 -8.22
CA GLY A 127 38.59 16.74 -7.83
C GLY A 127 38.73 15.44 -7.04
N ARG A 128 38.74 14.31 -7.75
CA ARG A 128 38.82 12.96 -7.17
C ARG A 128 40.25 12.66 -6.67
N LEU A 129 40.37 12.16 -5.42
CA LEU A 129 41.14 10.99 -4.93
C LEU A 129 42.64 10.80 -5.35
N PRO A 130 43.43 9.86 -4.77
CA PRO A 130 43.21 8.96 -3.60
C PRO A 130 44.39 8.94 -2.56
N TRP A 131 44.26 8.08 -1.52
CA TRP A 131 45.33 7.36 -0.76
C TRP A 131 46.42 8.20 -0.04
N GLN A 132 46.67 8.09 1.28
CA GLN A 132 47.03 6.85 2.00
C GLN A 132 47.03 6.98 3.55
N GLU A 133 47.37 5.87 4.21
CA GLU A 133 47.26 5.54 5.64
C GLU A 133 48.35 6.15 6.58
N ARG A 134 48.07 6.10 7.91
CA ARG A 134 49.00 5.94 9.07
C ARG A 134 49.54 7.14 9.90
N ARG A 135 49.20 7.00 11.21
CA ARG A 135 50.03 7.11 12.44
C ARG A 135 50.29 8.49 13.11
N ARG A 136 49.85 8.56 14.38
CA ARG A 136 50.56 8.97 15.62
C ARG A 136 51.80 9.87 15.41
N ARG A 137 51.99 11.02 16.10
CA ARG A 137 52.07 11.16 17.57
C ARG A 137 52.34 12.64 17.96
N CYS A 138 51.95 13.01 19.18
CA CYS A 138 52.29 14.18 20.00
C CYS A 138 53.41 15.17 19.56
N GLY A 139 53.11 16.47 19.71
CA GLY A 139 53.93 17.35 20.55
C GLY A 139 54.60 18.59 19.91
N GLY A 140 54.23 19.78 20.41
CA GLY A 140 55.25 20.71 20.92
C GLY A 140 55.47 22.07 20.23
N TRP A 141 55.16 23.12 21.00
CA TRP A 141 55.90 24.38 21.14
C TRP A 141 55.78 25.53 20.10
N ILE A 142 55.98 26.73 20.66
CA ILE A 142 55.69 28.07 20.14
C ILE A 142 56.99 28.76 19.73
N VAL A 143 57.00 29.50 18.61
CA VAL A 143 57.93 30.64 18.40
C VAL A 143 57.20 31.79 17.68
N LEU A 144 57.42 33.02 18.16
CA LEU A 144 56.84 34.29 17.65
C LEU A 144 57.72 34.93 16.55
N PRO A 145 57.27 35.99 15.84
CA PRO A 145 57.61 36.18 14.43
C PRO A 145 58.90 36.98 14.15
N GLY A 146 59.59 36.60 13.06
CA GLY A 146 60.63 37.40 12.42
C GLY A 146 60.05 38.38 11.40
N ARG A 147 60.55 39.62 11.39
CA ARG A 147 60.20 40.66 10.40
C ARG A 147 60.62 40.23 8.99
N VAL A 148 59.71 40.29 8.02
CA VAL A 148 60.01 40.14 6.59
C VAL A 148 59.81 41.48 5.89
N SER A 149 60.82 41.96 5.17
CA SER A 149 60.71 43.15 4.34
C SER A 149 59.80 42.90 3.12
N LEU A 150 58.84 43.81 2.90
CA LEU A 150 57.95 43.76 1.75
C LEU A 150 58.67 44.27 0.51
N SER A 151 59.12 43.34 -0.34
CA SER A 151 59.51 43.65 -1.72
C SER A 151 58.38 44.37 -2.46
N LEU A 152 58.71 45.31 -3.34
CA LEU A 152 57.77 46.11 -4.13
C LEU A 152 56.74 45.23 -4.87
N THR A 153 57.16 44.06 -5.35
CA THR A 153 56.31 43.08 -6.03
C THR A 153 55.18 42.55 -5.14
N LYS A 154 55.44 42.38 -3.83
CA LYS A 154 54.45 41.89 -2.86
C LYS A 154 53.39 42.94 -2.51
N ALA A 155 53.78 44.22 -2.50
CA ALA A 155 52.85 45.33 -2.33
C ALA A 155 51.89 45.44 -3.54
N ILE A 156 52.40 45.30 -4.76
CA ILE A 156 51.59 45.31 -5.98
C ILE A 156 50.57 44.15 -5.98
N THR A 157 50.96 42.93 -5.60
CA THR A 157 50.01 41.80 -5.48
C THR A 157 48.95 42.01 -4.41
N LEU A 158 49.27 42.69 -3.30
CA LEU A 158 48.27 43.03 -2.27
C LEU A 158 47.28 44.09 -2.75
N VAL A 159 47.75 45.09 -3.50
CA VAL A 159 46.86 46.11 -4.11
C VAL A 159 45.95 45.48 -5.17
N ILE A 160 46.49 44.62 -6.04
CA ILE A 160 45.68 43.88 -7.04
C ILE A 160 44.66 42.97 -6.34
N GLY A 161 45.08 42.22 -5.31
CA GLY A 161 44.18 41.40 -4.50
C GLY A 161 43.07 42.20 -3.84
N PHE A 162 43.39 43.38 -3.29
CA PHE A 162 42.39 44.26 -2.70
C PHE A 162 41.40 44.82 -3.74
N VAL A 163 41.87 45.20 -4.93
CA VAL A 163 41.01 45.65 -6.04
C VAL A 163 40.10 44.52 -6.54
N VAL A 164 40.58 43.29 -6.63
CA VAL A 164 39.77 42.12 -7.00
C VAL A 164 38.72 41.82 -5.93
N VAL A 165 39.08 41.82 -4.64
CA VAL A 165 38.12 41.62 -3.54
C VAL A 165 37.08 42.74 -3.49
N LEU A 166 37.48 44.00 -3.68
CA LEU A 166 36.56 45.13 -3.74
C LEU A 166 35.63 45.04 -4.96
N GLY A 167 36.14 44.58 -6.10
CA GLY A 167 35.36 44.28 -7.30
C GLY A 167 34.33 43.17 -7.08
N LEU A 168 34.68 42.10 -6.38
CA LEU A 168 33.78 41.02 -6.00
C LEU A 168 32.69 41.48 -5.02
N LEU A 169 33.05 42.32 -4.02
CA LEU A 169 32.08 42.88 -3.08
C LEU A 169 31.10 43.86 -3.76
N ILE A 170 31.58 44.73 -4.65
CA ILE A 170 30.73 45.66 -5.41
C ILE A 170 29.89 44.92 -6.47
N GLY A 171 30.42 43.85 -7.06
CA GLY A 171 29.69 42.94 -7.95
C GLY A 171 28.56 42.22 -7.21
N GLY A 172 28.86 41.63 -6.06
CA GLY A 172 27.87 40.99 -5.18
C GLY A 172 26.76 41.95 -4.75
N TRP A 173 27.10 43.20 -4.41
CA TRP A 173 26.10 44.20 -4.03
C TRP A 173 25.17 44.62 -5.19
N LYS A 174 25.62 44.51 -6.46
CA LYS A 174 24.76 44.70 -7.64
C LYS A 174 23.89 43.49 -7.98
N HIS A 175 24.16 42.31 -7.42
CA HIS A 175 23.27 41.14 -7.48
C HIS A 175 22.36 41.01 -6.26
N ALA A 176 22.70 41.63 -5.12
CA ALA A 176 21.85 41.76 -3.94
C ALA A 176 20.72 42.81 -4.10
N ARG A 177 20.10 42.91 -5.29
CA ARG A 177 18.73 43.44 -5.36
C ARG A 177 17.80 42.38 -4.78
N PRO A 178 16.70 42.75 -4.08
CA PRO A 178 15.69 41.77 -3.71
C PRO A 178 15.21 41.10 -5.00
N ARG A 179 15.50 39.81 -5.12
CA ARG A 179 15.00 38.96 -6.19
C ARG A 179 13.48 38.96 -6.00
N LYS A 180 12.77 39.76 -6.80
CA LYS A 180 11.30 39.62 -6.93
C LYS A 180 11.06 38.13 -7.13
N GLU A 181 10.16 37.58 -6.31
CA GLU A 181 9.79 36.17 -6.41
C GLU A 181 9.46 35.89 -7.87
N GLY A 182 10.31 35.06 -8.49
CA GLY A 182 10.02 34.57 -9.82
C GLY A 182 8.75 33.76 -9.73
N ASN A 183 7.91 33.84 -10.76
CA ASN A 183 6.72 33.00 -10.85
C ASN A 183 7.16 31.55 -10.59
N ASN A 184 6.68 30.94 -9.51
CA ASN A 184 7.01 29.57 -9.18
C ASN A 184 6.25 28.68 -10.16
N ASP A 185 6.85 28.45 -11.33
CA ASP A 185 6.37 27.54 -12.37
C ASP A 185 6.51 26.10 -11.86
N VAL A 186 5.60 25.74 -10.96
CA VAL A 186 5.39 24.36 -10.49
C VAL A 186 4.82 23.53 -11.65
N PRO A 187 5.23 22.26 -11.80
CA PRO A 187 4.90 21.47 -12.99
C PRO A 187 3.41 21.12 -13.14
N PHE A 188 2.62 21.18 -12.05
CA PHE A 188 1.21 20.81 -12.04
C PHE A 188 0.37 21.86 -11.30
N PHE A 189 -0.81 22.16 -11.83
CA PHE A 189 -1.68 23.23 -11.32
C PHE A 189 -2.02 23.10 -9.83
N TRP A 190 -2.23 21.88 -9.34
CA TRP A 190 -2.58 21.62 -7.95
C TRP A 190 -1.48 22.02 -6.95
N MET A 191 -0.23 22.15 -7.39
CA MET A 191 0.88 22.60 -6.55
C MET A 191 0.80 24.10 -6.22
N HIS A 192 -0.07 24.86 -6.90
CA HIS A 192 -0.39 26.26 -6.53
C HIS A 192 -1.32 26.37 -5.32
N TYR A 193 -1.98 25.28 -4.89
CA TYR A 193 -2.76 25.29 -3.66
C TYR A 193 -1.85 25.44 -2.43
N ASN A 194 -2.38 26.07 -1.38
CA ASN A 194 -1.66 26.23 -0.12
C ASN A 194 -1.38 24.88 0.51
N ARG A 195 -0.20 24.75 1.12
CA ARG A 195 0.19 23.54 1.83
C ARG A 195 -0.51 23.48 3.18
N LEU A 196 -1.06 22.31 3.50
CA LEU A 196 -1.63 21.99 4.80
C LEU A 196 -0.51 21.55 5.77
N ASN A 197 -0.36 22.28 6.88
CA ASN A 197 0.66 22.06 7.91
C ASN A 197 0.08 21.58 9.24
N GLY A 198 -1.24 21.54 9.38
CA GLY A 198 -1.95 21.10 10.58
C GLY A 198 -1.68 19.64 10.98
N TYR A 199 -1.27 18.81 10.02
CA TYR A 199 -0.81 17.43 10.28
C TYR A 199 0.39 17.39 11.26
N TYR A 200 1.21 18.43 11.27
CA TYR A 200 2.42 18.53 12.10
C TYR A 200 2.15 19.20 13.45
N ASN A 201 0.89 19.48 13.80
CA ASN A 201 0.50 19.92 15.13
C ASN A 201 0.48 18.72 16.09
N GLY A 202 1.22 18.83 17.19
CA GLY A 202 1.40 17.76 18.16
C GLY A 202 0.47 17.83 19.37
N VAL A 203 0.66 16.87 20.27
CA VAL A 203 -0.15 16.62 21.47
C VAL A 203 -0.32 17.81 22.43
N ARG A 204 0.51 18.86 22.35
CA ARG A 204 0.34 20.07 23.18
C ARG A 204 -0.79 20.99 22.67
N THR A 205 -1.28 20.75 21.45
CA THR A 205 -2.35 21.54 20.79
C THR A 205 -3.71 20.84 20.73
N LEU A 206 -3.88 19.75 21.48
CA LEU A 206 -5.13 18.98 21.49
C LEU A 206 -6.29 19.82 22.02
N VAL A 207 -7.40 19.79 21.29
CA VAL A 207 -8.69 20.37 21.72
C VAL A 207 -9.78 19.30 21.67
N PRO A 208 -10.86 19.42 22.47
CA PRO A 208 -12.05 18.61 22.29
C PRO A 208 -12.56 18.75 20.85
N PHE A 209 -13.05 17.65 20.25
CA PHE A 209 -13.46 17.66 18.83
C PHE A 209 -14.54 18.71 18.50
N SER A 210 -15.41 19.04 19.46
CA SER A 210 -16.42 20.12 19.32
C SER A 210 -15.85 21.55 19.29
N GLN A 211 -14.56 21.72 19.58
CA GLN A 211 -13.83 23.00 19.52
C GLN A 211 -12.78 23.02 18.40
N TRP A 212 -12.56 21.89 17.72
CA TRP A 212 -11.62 21.79 16.62
C TRP A 212 -12.13 22.60 15.41
N VAL A 213 -11.22 23.38 14.83
CA VAL A 213 -11.42 24.10 13.57
C VAL A 213 -10.32 23.64 12.60
N PRO A 214 -10.66 23.06 11.44
CA PRO A 214 -9.66 22.61 10.47
C PRO A 214 -8.83 23.76 9.90
N GLU A 215 -7.68 23.43 9.31
CA GLU A 215 -6.84 24.39 8.57
C GLU A 215 -7.45 24.78 7.21
N ASN A 216 -8.27 23.88 6.62
CA ASN A 216 -8.88 24.04 5.31
C ASN A 216 -9.69 25.36 5.20
N GLY A 217 -9.42 26.13 4.15
CA GLY A 217 -9.88 27.50 3.99
C GLY A 217 -10.21 27.79 2.52
N TRP A 218 -11.35 27.27 2.06
CA TRP A 218 -11.79 27.14 0.66
C TRP A 218 -11.93 28.43 -0.20
N ASN A 219 -11.35 29.58 0.18
CA ASN A 219 -11.49 30.83 -0.57
C ASN A 219 -10.23 31.70 -0.50
N LEU A 220 -9.84 32.29 -1.65
CA LEU A 220 -8.56 32.96 -1.99
C LEU A 220 -8.13 34.15 -1.09
N THR A 221 -7.88 33.81 0.16
CA THR A 221 -7.20 34.55 1.22
C THR A 221 -6.53 33.47 2.06
N GLU A 222 -5.40 33.80 2.70
CA GLU A 222 -4.59 32.84 3.45
C GLU A 222 -5.44 31.95 4.38
N PRO A 223 -5.08 30.66 4.58
CA PRO A 223 -5.84 29.76 5.46
C PRO A 223 -6.07 30.46 6.80
N LEU A 224 -7.26 30.32 7.39
CA LEU A 224 -7.74 31.14 8.54
C LEU A 224 -6.83 31.11 9.79
N THR A 225 -5.84 30.23 9.80
CA THR A 225 -4.75 30.07 10.75
C THR A 225 -3.63 31.11 10.60
N MET A 226 -3.52 31.79 9.46
CA MET A 226 -2.64 32.92 9.17
C MET A 226 -3.20 34.21 9.79
N ARG A 227 -3.40 34.17 11.10
CA ARG A 227 -3.09 35.36 11.90
C ARG A 227 -1.57 35.56 11.88
N ASP A 228 -1.15 36.76 12.27
CA ASP A 228 0.26 37.17 12.30
C ASP A 228 1.17 36.02 12.74
N GLU A 229 2.24 35.75 11.98
CA GLU A 229 3.16 34.67 12.30
C GLU A 229 3.76 34.85 13.70
N GLU A 230 3.86 36.10 14.18
CA GLU A 230 4.23 36.41 15.57
C GLU A 230 3.19 35.93 16.60
N GLU A 231 1.88 36.07 16.33
CA GLU A 231 0.82 35.50 17.20
C GLU A 231 0.89 33.97 17.23
N ARG A 232 1.11 33.32 16.09
CA ARG A 232 1.30 31.85 16.01
C ARG A 232 2.53 31.43 16.83
N LYS A 233 3.64 32.15 16.70
CA LYS A 233 4.90 31.90 17.42
C LYS A 233 4.74 32.10 18.91
N ALA A 234 4.11 33.19 19.34
CA ALA A 234 3.82 33.49 20.73
C ALA A 234 2.86 32.45 21.35
N GLY A 235 1.79 32.09 20.63
CA GLY A 235 0.83 31.07 21.04
C GLY A 235 1.50 29.71 21.26
N ARG A 236 2.33 29.26 20.31
CA ARG A 236 3.07 27.99 20.45
C ARG A 236 4.13 28.03 21.56
N ALA A 237 4.83 29.15 21.74
CA ALA A 237 5.81 29.32 22.81
C ALA A 237 5.19 29.34 24.22
N ASN A 238 3.88 29.58 24.33
CA ASN A 238 3.12 29.59 25.58
C ASN A 238 2.39 28.26 25.86
N LEU A 239 2.53 27.23 25.00
CA LEU A 239 1.88 25.94 25.22
C LEU A 239 2.48 25.20 26.44
N PRO A 240 1.65 24.51 27.25
CA PRO A 240 2.15 23.59 28.27
C PRO A 240 3.04 22.51 27.66
N THR A 241 4.08 22.09 28.38
CA THR A 241 4.99 21.01 27.94
C THR A 241 4.30 19.65 27.90
N SER A 242 3.34 19.40 28.80
CA SER A 242 2.48 18.21 28.79
C SER A 242 1.24 18.41 27.90
N PRO A 243 0.66 17.33 27.34
CA PRO A 243 -0.64 17.37 26.66
C PRO A 243 -1.74 17.98 27.57
N PRO A 244 -2.71 18.73 27.02
CA PRO A 244 -3.77 19.40 27.78
C PRO A 244 -4.93 18.47 28.19
N MET A 245 -4.86 17.20 27.82
CA MET A 245 -5.84 16.16 28.12
C MET A 245 -5.13 14.83 28.40
N GLU A 246 -5.73 13.99 29.23
CA GLU A 246 -5.19 12.67 29.53
C GLU A 246 -5.50 11.67 28.41
N PRO A 247 -4.58 10.73 28.11
CA PRO A 247 -4.85 9.65 27.17
C PRO A 247 -5.84 8.65 27.76
N VAL A 248 -6.58 7.97 26.89
CA VAL A 248 -7.58 6.94 27.25
C VAL A 248 -7.25 5.61 26.57
N MET A 249 -7.65 4.51 27.21
CA MET A 249 -7.62 3.18 26.61
C MET A 249 -8.58 3.15 25.42
N TYR A 250 -8.10 2.66 24.28
CA TYR A 250 -8.86 2.62 23.04
C TYR A 250 -9.35 1.19 22.75
N ASN A 251 -10.61 0.94 23.07
CA ASN A 251 -11.28 -0.34 22.87
C ASN A 251 -12.44 -0.18 21.86
N PRO A 252 -12.30 -0.68 20.62
CA PRO A 252 -13.35 -0.69 19.60
C PRO A 252 -14.10 -2.03 19.47
N TYR A 253 -13.85 -2.99 20.37
CA TYR A 253 -14.52 -4.30 20.35
C TYR A 253 -15.93 -4.17 20.94
N PRO A 254 -16.89 -5.02 20.52
CA PRO A 254 -18.15 -5.19 21.25
C PRO A 254 -17.90 -5.53 22.72
N ASP A 255 -18.79 -5.12 23.61
CA ASP A 255 -18.81 -5.68 24.97
C ASP A 255 -19.29 -7.14 24.89
N TYR A 256 -18.33 -8.05 24.80
CA TYR A 256 -18.58 -9.49 24.69
C TYR A 256 -19.27 -10.10 25.93
N ALA A 257 -19.35 -9.37 27.05
CA ALA A 257 -20.07 -9.77 28.25
C ALA A 257 -21.49 -9.16 28.34
N SER A 258 -21.83 -8.20 27.47
CA SER A 258 -23.16 -7.56 27.44
C SER A 258 -24.28 -8.55 27.13
N ALA A 259 -25.47 -8.29 27.68
CA ALA A 259 -26.65 -9.10 27.40
C ALA A 259 -27.06 -9.02 25.93
N GLU A 260 -26.83 -7.86 25.32
CA GLU A 260 -27.06 -7.54 23.91
C GLU A 260 -26.17 -8.40 22.99
N TYR A 261 -24.86 -8.49 23.26
CA TYR A 261 -23.97 -9.37 22.48
C TYR A 261 -24.33 -10.84 22.69
N LEU A 262 -24.55 -11.25 23.95
CA LEU A 262 -24.87 -12.63 24.32
C LEU A 262 -26.29 -13.05 23.92
N GLN A 263 -27.15 -12.14 23.44
CA GLN A 263 -28.43 -12.48 22.83
C GLN A 263 -28.22 -13.22 21.50
N ASP A 264 -27.42 -12.63 20.61
CA ASP A 264 -27.27 -13.11 19.22
C ASP A 264 -25.97 -13.89 18.98
N HIS A 265 -24.96 -13.79 19.84
CA HIS A 265 -23.67 -14.47 19.67
C HIS A 265 -23.29 -15.41 20.83
N HIS A 266 -22.29 -16.26 20.57
CA HIS A 266 -21.64 -17.07 21.60
C HIS A 266 -20.65 -16.20 22.41
N PRO A 267 -20.44 -16.49 23.71
CA PRO A 267 -19.47 -15.76 24.54
C PRO A 267 -18.06 -15.87 23.97
N VAL A 268 -17.27 -14.80 24.12
CA VAL A 268 -15.87 -14.74 23.69
C VAL A 268 -14.97 -15.06 24.88
N ALA A 269 -14.18 -16.12 24.77
CA ALA A 269 -13.21 -16.50 25.77
C ALA A 269 -11.93 -15.65 25.64
N THR A 270 -11.42 -15.14 26.76
CA THR A 270 -10.21 -14.32 26.82
C THR A 270 -9.00 -15.08 26.25
N CYS A 271 -8.29 -14.41 25.34
CA CYS A 271 -7.03 -14.88 24.77
C CYS A 271 -5.84 -14.24 25.47
N PHE A 272 -4.68 -14.91 25.40
CA PHE A 272 -3.44 -14.54 26.06
C PHE A 272 -2.26 -14.77 25.10
N LEU A 273 -1.13 -14.11 25.35
CA LEU A 273 0.07 -14.25 24.52
C LEU A 273 0.82 -15.57 24.81
N ASP A 274 0.79 -16.03 26.06
CA ASP A 274 1.45 -17.24 26.56
C ASP A 274 0.50 -18.46 26.63
N GLU A 275 1.03 -19.63 27.00
CA GLU A 275 0.25 -20.86 27.19
C GLU A 275 -0.28 -20.98 28.62
N GLU A 276 0.45 -20.41 29.58
CA GLU A 276 0.15 -20.36 31.01
C GLU A 276 -0.97 -19.35 31.37
N GLU A 277 -1.47 -18.59 30.40
CA GLU A 277 -2.53 -17.58 30.54
C GLU A 277 -2.19 -16.44 31.53
N THR A 278 -0.90 -16.09 31.65
CA THR A 278 -0.42 -15.03 32.54
C THR A 278 -0.15 -13.72 31.81
N MET A 279 0.20 -13.79 30.52
CA MET A 279 0.59 -12.65 29.69
C MET A 279 -0.62 -12.07 28.95
N LYS A 280 -1.20 -11.02 29.54
CA LYS A 280 -2.36 -10.32 28.99
C LYS A 280 -2.06 -9.62 27.67
N LEU A 281 -3.09 -9.50 26.84
CA LEU A 281 -3.05 -8.77 25.59
C LEU A 281 -2.84 -7.25 25.85
N PRO A 282 -1.94 -6.58 25.12
CA PRO A 282 -1.71 -5.14 25.28
C PRO A 282 -2.86 -4.28 24.75
N GLU A 283 -2.95 -3.07 25.32
CA GLU A 283 -3.98 -2.06 25.06
C GLU A 283 -3.42 -0.85 24.32
N VAL A 284 -4.11 -0.40 23.26
CA VAL A 284 -3.78 0.83 22.53
C VAL A 284 -4.28 2.03 23.32
N MET A 285 -3.46 3.09 23.39
CA MET A 285 -3.83 4.36 24.01
C MET A 285 -4.00 5.45 22.95
N ALA A 286 -5.04 6.27 23.09
CA ALA A 286 -5.33 7.40 22.20
C ALA A 286 -5.68 8.64 23.02
N TYR A 287 -5.59 9.83 22.42
CA TYR A 287 -6.04 11.06 23.07
C TYR A 287 -7.50 11.38 22.69
N PRO A 288 -8.38 11.76 23.66
CA PRO A 288 -9.79 12.09 23.44
C PRO A 288 -9.98 13.51 22.88
N GLY A 289 -9.30 13.79 21.77
CA GLY A 289 -9.34 15.04 21.04
C GLY A 289 -8.44 14.99 19.82
N VAL A 290 -8.37 16.11 19.11
CA VAL A 290 -7.55 16.26 17.89
C VAL A 290 -6.68 17.51 17.99
N PRO A 291 -5.51 17.57 17.35
CA PRO A 291 -4.72 18.80 17.29
C PRO A 291 -5.54 19.92 16.66
N GLN A 292 -5.50 21.13 17.24
CA GLN A 292 -6.16 22.27 16.63
C GLN A 292 -5.59 22.51 15.22
N HIS A 293 -6.46 22.84 14.26
CA HIS A 293 -6.11 22.96 12.84
C HIS A 293 -5.64 21.67 12.17
N TYR A 294 -5.83 20.48 12.75
CA TYR A 294 -5.70 19.24 11.99
C TYR A 294 -6.59 19.30 10.73
N PRO A 295 -6.12 18.94 9.51
CA PRO A 295 -6.93 19.08 8.29
C PRO A 295 -8.07 18.07 8.15
N GLU A 296 -8.99 18.33 7.22
CA GLU A 296 -10.00 17.38 6.75
C GLU A 296 -9.47 16.51 5.59
N PRO A 297 -9.97 15.26 5.42
CA PRO A 297 -9.66 14.45 4.26
C PRO A 297 -10.36 14.99 3.00
N LEU A 298 -9.70 14.92 1.85
CA LEU A 298 -10.29 15.33 0.57
C LEU A 298 -11.26 14.27 0.02
N PHE A 299 -10.93 12.98 0.20
CA PHE A 299 -11.80 11.86 -0.17
C PHE A 299 -12.21 11.05 1.06
N GLY A 300 -13.45 10.55 1.06
CA GLY A 300 -13.95 9.72 2.14
C GLY A 300 -14.08 10.46 3.47
N SER A 301 -14.57 9.77 4.50
CA SER A 301 -14.52 10.32 5.87
C SER A 301 -14.69 9.24 6.93
N HIS A 302 -14.13 9.48 8.12
CA HIS A 302 -14.36 8.65 9.32
C HIS A 302 -15.85 8.44 9.57
N LYS A 303 -16.62 9.53 9.60
CA LYS A 303 -18.06 9.56 9.79
C LYS A 303 -18.84 8.72 8.76
N THR A 304 -18.43 8.70 7.50
CA THR A 304 -19.08 7.88 6.47
C THR A 304 -18.96 6.39 6.76
N LEU A 305 -17.79 5.93 7.23
CA LEU A 305 -17.56 4.54 7.60
C LEU A 305 -18.03 4.18 9.02
N GLY A 306 -18.38 5.17 9.85
CA GLY A 306 -18.68 4.96 11.27
C GLY A 306 -17.44 4.79 12.16
N LEU A 307 -16.27 5.25 11.68
CA LEU A 307 -15.03 5.34 12.46
C LEU A 307 -15.07 6.56 13.39
N ARG A 308 -14.37 6.48 14.52
CA ARG A 308 -14.21 7.63 15.40
C ARG A 308 -13.38 8.74 14.77
N GLU A 309 -13.86 9.97 14.95
CA GLU A 309 -13.20 11.20 14.50
C GLU A 309 -12.74 12.11 15.64
N ASP A 310 -13.19 11.82 16.86
CA ASP A 310 -12.94 12.59 18.07
C ASP A 310 -11.64 12.20 18.80
N VAL A 311 -10.78 11.40 18.16
CA VAL A 311 -9.52 10.92 18.72
C VAL A 311 -8.34 11.07 17.76
N CYS A 312 -7.15 11.15 18.34
CA CYS A 312 -5.90 10.99 17.61
C CYS A 312 -4.94 10.00 18.30
N TYR A 313 -4.05 9.45 17.49
CA TYR A 313 -3.06 8.46 17.84
C TYR A 313 -1.66 9.05 17.64
N GLU A 314 -0.83 8.90 18.67
CA GLU A 314 0.59 9.21 18.62
C GLU A 314 1.40 7.94 18.89
N ARG A 315 2.64 7.92 18.42
CA ARG A 315 3.49 6.72 18.32
C ARG A 315 3.69 5.92 19.61
N PHE A 316 3.76 6.55 20.78
CA PHE A 316 3.90 5.81 22.04
C PHE A 316 2.59 5.14 22.45
N GLY A 317 1.46 5.84 22.42
CA GLY A 317 0.15 5.22 22.66
C GLY A 317 -0.24 4.18 21.60
N ARG A 318 0.21 4.35 20.35
CA ARG A 318 -0.14 3.48 19.22
C ARG A 318 0.75 2.25 19.06
N LEU A 319 2.07 2.41 19.16
CA LEU A 319 3.08 1.37 18.89
C LEU A 319 3.88 0.97 20.15
N GLY A 320 3.85 1.77 21.21
CA GLY A 320 4.48 1.46 22.48
C GLY A 320 4.02 0.15 23.12
N PRO A 321 2.73 -0.23 23.07
CA PRO A 321 2.26 -1.53 23.56
C PRO A 321 2.86 -2.73 22.82
N TYR A 322 3.55 -2.51 21.69
CA TYR A 322 4.17 -3.53 20.84
C TYR A 322 5.71 -3.46 20.79
N GLY A 323 6.31 -2.53 21.56
CA GLY A 323 7.75 -2.40 21.76
C GLY A 323 8.38 -1.07 21.30
N TYR A 324 7.61 -0.11 20.77
CA TYR A 324 8.15 1.22 20.41
C TYR A 324 8.56 2.00 21.67
N GLY A 325 9.76 2.56 21.69
CA GLY A 325 10.32 3.29 22.84
C GLY A 325 10.70 2.43 24.05
N ASP A 326 10.55 1.10 24.01
CA ASP A 326 10.95 0.22 25.10
C ASP A 326 12.46 -0.04 25.08
N LYS A 327 13.18 0.56 26.03
CA LYS A 327 14.64 0.45 26.15
C LYS A 327 15.13 -0.97 26.42
N LYS A 328 14.31 -1.87 26.97
CA LYS A 328 14.68 -3.27 27.22
C LYS A 328 14.56 -4.12 25.97
N VAL A 329 13.55 -3.86 25.13
CA VAL A 329 13.31 -4.58 23.85
C VAL A 329 14.29 -4.10 22.77
N GLN A 330 14.86 -2.89 22.92
CA GLN A 330 15.63 -2.21 21.88
C GLN A 330 17.12 -1.98 22.23
N ASP A 331 17.69 -2.73 23.18
CA ASP A 331 19.09 -2.60 23.64
C ASP A 331 19.51 -1.15 23.98
N GLY A 332 18.55 -0.31 24.39
CA GLY A 332 18.74 1.10 24.69
C GLY A 332 18.88 2.07 23.51
N TYR A 333 18.86 1.62 22.24
CA TYR A 333 19.19 2.43 21.06
C TYR A 333 18.18 2.41 19.88
N GLY A 334 16.99 1.82 20.04
CA GLY A 334 15.99 1.72 18.95
C GLY A 334 14.99 2.88 18.80
N PRO A 335 13.99 2.74 17.91
CA PRO A 335 12.97 3.75 17.62
C PRO A 335 12.17 4.18 18.85
N GLY A 336 12.07 5.50 19.05
CA GLY A 336 11.44 6.11 20.22
C GLY A 336 12.44 6.62 21.26
N THR A 337 13.66 6.05 21.33
CA THR A 337 14.69 6.52 22.29
C THR A 337 15.20 7.94 21.99
N ASN A 338 15.30 8.29 20.70
CA ASN A 338 15.73 9.60 20.21
C ASN A 338 14.55 10.51 19.79
N SER A 339 13.36 10.28 20.35
CA SER A 339 12.10 10.97 20.01
C SER A 339 11.69 12.00 21.08
N GLU A 340 10.82 12.96 20.73
CA GLU A 340 10.12 13.77 21.74
C GLU A 340 9.17 12.88 22.55
N HIS A 341 9.24 12.99 23.88
CA HIS A 341 8.64 12.03 24.81
C HIS A 341 8.02 12.69 26.06
N ALA A 342 7.78 14.00 26.09
CA ALA A 342 7.15 14.63 27.25
C ALA A 342 5.70 14.14 27.41
N GLY A 343 5.36 13.57 28.56
CA GLY A 343 4.03 12.99 28.79
C GLY A 343 3.83 11.61 28.17
N SER A 344 4.86 10.96 27.61
CA SER A 344 4.72 9.61 27.05
C SER A 344 4.67 8.53 28.15
N GLU A 345 5.13 8.84 29.36
CA GLU A 345 5.03 7.94 30.52
C GLU A 345 3.58 7.58 30.87
N LYS A 346 2.62 8.47 30.55
CA LYS A 346 1.19 8.27 30.76
C LYS A 346 0.58 7.21 29.85
N VAL A 347 1.05 7.12 28.59
CA VAL A 347 0.60 6.09 27.64
C VAL A 347 1.40 4.79 27.80
N MET A 348 2.70 4.88 28.07
CA MET A 348 3.56 3.71 28.26
C MET A 348 3.25 2.98 29.57
N GLY A 349 2.93 3.72 30.65
CA GLY A 349 2.59 3.16 31.96
C GLY A 349 1.21 2.52 32.05
N ALA A 350 0.39 2.59 31.00
CA ALA A 350 -0.93 1.95 30.95
C ALA A 350 -0.85 0.44 30.73
N ASN A 351 0.25 -0.05 30.13
CA ASN A 351 0.48 -1.46 29.84
C ASN A 351 1.53 -2.06 30.78
N ALA A 352 1.41 -3.35 31.06
CA ALA A 352 2.52 -4.12 31.57
C ALA A 352 3.58 -4.28 30.47
N HIS A 353 4.87 -4.33 30.85
CA HIS A 353 5.94 -4.65 29.89
C HIS A 353 5.77 -6.07 29.37
N VAL A 354 5.79 -6.22 28.04
CA VAL A 354 5.69 -7.49 27.33
C VAL A 354 7.08 -7.85 26.78
N ASP A 355 7.59 -9.02 27.16
CA ASP A 355 8.79 -9.59 26.55
C ASP A 355 8.39 -10.42 25.33
N TYR A 356 8.88 -9.99 24.16
CA TYR A 356 8.60 -10.65 22.88
C TYR A 356 9.69 -11.64 22.45
N THR A 357 10.77 -11.80 23.21
CA THR A 357 12.00 -12.51 22.79
C THR A 357 11.75 -13.96 22.36
N ASN A 358 10.84 -14.66 23.02
CA ASN A 358 10.45 -16.05 22.71
C ASN A 358 8.95 -16.17 22.38
N MET A 359 8.36 -15.12 21.79
CA MET A 359 6.95 -15.13 21.40
C MET A 359 6.72 -16.09 20.23
N ASP A 360 5.64 -16.87 20.25
CA ASP A 360 5.11 -17.56 19.07
C ASP A 360 3.68 -17.07 18.82
N TRP A 361 3.55 -16.11 17.90
CA TRP A 361 2.27 -15.50 17.59
C TRP A 361 1.30 -16.48 16.92
N GLY A 362 1.78 -17.41 16.09
CA GLY A 362 0.90 -18.39 15.43
C GLY A 362 0.32 -19.40 16.43
N ALA A 363 1.10 -19.81 17.42
CA ALA A 363 0.61 -20.59 18.55
C ALA A 363 -0.42 -19.79 19.37
N ALA A 364 -0.19 -18.50 19.63
CA ALA A 364 -1.15 -17.64 20.33
C ALA A 364 -2.48 -17.51 19.56
N GLN A 365 -2.44 -17.24 18.24
CA GLN A 365 -3.64 -17.21 17.38
C GLN A 365 -4.39 -18.56 17.43
N LYS A 366 -3.66 -19.67 17.29
CA LYS A 366 -4.24 -21.03 17.32
C LYS A 366 -4.91 -21.35 18.65
N ARG A 367 -4.27 -21.06 19.79
CA ARG A 367 -4.87 -21.22 21.13
C ARG A 367 -6.13 -20.35 21.28
N CYS A 368 -6.07 -19.11 20.79
CA CYS A 368 -7.21 -18.18 20.82
C CYS A 368 -8.40 -18.67 19.99
N TYR A 369 -8.16 -19.17 18.77
CA TYR A 369 -9.18 -19.76 17.91
C TYR A 369 -9.81 -21.02 18.53
N GLU A 370 -9.02 -21.99 19.01
CA GLU A 370 -9.58 -23.25 19.54
C GLU A 370 -10.46 -23.00 20.77
N LYS A 371 -10.12 -22.04 21.64
CA LYS A 371 -11.00 -21.57 22.75
C LYS A 371 -12.34 -20.99 22.27
N ASN A 372 -12.35 -20.33 21.11
CA ASN A 372 -13.47 -19.56 20.58
C ASN A 372 -14.19 -20.25 19.41
N LYS A 373 -13.78 -21.47 19.06
CA LYS A 373 -14.12 -22.21 17.83
C LYS A 373 -15.62 -22.32 17.52
N ILE A 374 -16.44 -22.42 18.56
CA ILE A 374 -17.90 -22.50 18.45
C ILE A 374 -18.53 -21.28 17.75
N ARG A 375 -17.87 -20.10 17.80
CA ARG A 375 -18.33 -18.86 17.14
C ARG A 375 -18.32 -18.96 15.61
N PHE A 376 -17.47 -19.83 15.06
CA PHE A 376 -17.17 -19.91 13.62
C PHE A 376 -17.78 -21.15 12.94
N ALA A 377 -18.35 -22.07 13.72
CA ALA A 377 -18.97 -23.29 13.22
C ALA A 377 -20.32 -23.02 12.53
N GLU A 378 -20.67 -23.82 11.53
CA GLU A 378 -22.03 -23.90 11.00
C GLU A 378 -22.85 -24.84 11.89
N ASP A 379 -23.57 -24.29 12.87
CA ASP A 379 -24.47 -25.05 13.74
C ASP A 379 -25.94 -24.66 13.47
N ASN A 380 -26.62 -25.48 12.67
CA ASN A 380 -28.04 -25.32 12.34
C ASN A 380 -28.99 -25.58 13.53
N THR A 381 -28.48 -25.97 14.70
CA THR A 381 -29.25 -26.15 15.94
C THR A 381 -29.09 -24.98 16.92
N SER A 382 -28.08 -24.14 16.73
CA SER A 382 -27.86 -22.94 17.53
C SER A 382 -28.77 -21.80 17.06
N THR A 383 -29.31 -21.02 18.00
CA THR A 383 -29.97 -19.75 17.69
C THR A 383 -28.99 -18.58 17.57
N LYS A 384 -27.68 -18.84 17.64
CA LYS A 384 -26.62 -17.81 17.58
C LYS A 384 -26.17 -17.59 16.14
N THR A 385 -25.89 -16.34 15.83
CA THR A 385 -25.32 -15.91 14.56
C THR A 385 -23.85 -16.31 14.49
N ARG A 386 -23.51 -17.18 13.53
CA ARG A 386 -22.14 -17.53 13.15
C ARG A 386 -21.35 -16.28 12.79
N VAL A 387 -20.15 -16.15 13.34
CA VAL A 387 -19.18 -15.11 12.94
C VAL A 387 -18.37 -15.64 11.75
N PRO A 388 -18.23 -14.88 10.64
CA PRO A 388 -17.34 -15.27 9.54
C PRO A 388 -15.88 -15.28 10.00
N ARG A 389 -15.09 -16.26 9.54
CA ARG A 389 -13.64 -16.30 9.81
C ARG A 389 -12.87 -15.72 8.63
N GLN A 390 -11.88 -14.88 8.89
CA GLN A 390 -11.16 -14.13 7.87
C GLN A 390 -9.66 -14.45 7.90
N ALA A 391 -9.06 -14.78 6.75
CA ALA A 391 -7.61 -14.79 6.60
C ALA A 391 -7.11 -13.37 6.37
N TYR A 392 -6.01 -12.99 7.00
CA TYR A 392 -5.35 -11.71 6.80
C TYR A 392 -3.92 -11.92 6.30
N ILE A 393 -3.72 -11.78 5.00
CA ILE A 393 -2.53 -12.22 4.29
C ILE A 393 -1.57 -11.06 4.06
N LEU A 394 -0.39 -11.19 4.64
CA LEU A 394 0.74 -10.29 4.52
C LEU A 394 1.74 -10.89 3.54
N ARG A 395 1.94 -10.25 2.38
CA ARG A 395 2.83 -10.78 1.34
C ARG A 395 4.27 -10.29 1.53
N THR A 396 5.16 -11.20 1.90
CA THR A 396 6.61 -10.96 2.00
C THR A 396 7.38 -11.80 0.98
N TRP A 397 8.70 -11.71 0.95
CA TRP A 397 9.53 -12.40 -0.04
C TRP A 397 10.92 -12.75 0.51
N GLU A 398 11.63 -13.61 -0.21
CA GLU A 398 13.02 -14.00 0.07
C GLU A 398 13.94 -12.77 0.18
N GLY A 399 14.56 -12.59 1.35
CA GLY A 399 15.35 -11.40 1.68
C GLY A 399 14.54 -10.15 2.09
N PHE A 400 13.30 -10.29 2.54
CA PHE A 400 12.54 -9.19 3.16
C PHE A 400 13.15 -8.79 4.52
N GLU A 401 13.45 -7.51 4.73
CA GLU A 401 13.99 -6.98 5.98
C GLU A 401 12.86 -6.64 6.99
N TYR A 402 12.68 -7.48 8.01
CA TYR A 402 11.75 -7.22 9.12
C TYR A 402 12.41 -6.30 10.15
N ASP A 403 12.50 -5.01 9.84
CA ASP A 403 13.02 -4.02 10.80
C ASP A 403 12.10 -3.82 12.01
N GLN A 404 12.57 -3.09 13.02
CA GLN A 404 11.82 -2.88 14.26
C GLN A 404 10.45 -2.20 14.05
N HIS A 405 10.29 -1.34 13.04
CA HIS A 405 8.99 -0.72 12.73
C HIS A 405 8.01 -1.74 12.12
N TYR A 406 8.50 -2.66 11.29
CA TYR A 406 7.71 -3.84 10.89
C TYR A 406 7.31 -4.66 12.10
N MET A 407 8.24 -5.01 13.00
CA MET A 407 7.92 -5.81 14.19
C MET A 407 6.77 -5.17 15.02
N PHE A 408 6.83 -3.86 15.31
CA PHE A 408 5.75 -3.20 16.07
C PHE A 408 4.40 -3.25 15.34
N THR A 409 4.42 -3.05 14.01
CA THR A 409 3.20 -3.02 13.17
C THR A 409 2.58 -4.42 13.06
N LEU A 410 3.40 -5.46 12.86
CA LEU A 410 2.95 -6.84 12.72
C LEU A 410 2.34 -7.37 14.03
N ARG A 411 3.01 -7.11 15.16
CA ARG A 411 2.49 -7.41 16.51
C ARG A 411 1.16 -6.69 16.77
N ALA A 412 1.04 -5.43 16.34
CA ALA A 412 -0.21 -4.68 16.42
C ALA A 412 -1.34 -5.34 15.63
N MET A 413 -1.08 -5.72 14.37
CA MET A 413 -2.05 -6.38 13.52
C MET A 413 -2.52 -7.72 14.10
N ILE A 414 -1.61 -8.57 14.58
CA ILE A 414 -1.96 -9.88 15.16
C ILE A 414 -2.77 -9.72 16.46
N ASN A 415 -2.33 -8.86 17.36
CA ASN A 415 -3.04 -8.60 18.62
C ASN A 415 -4.45 -8.03 18.38
N GLU A 416 -4.54 -7.02 17.53
CA GLU A 416 -5.78 -6.27 17.29
C GLU A 416 -6.79 -7.05 16.43
N LEU A 417 -6.33 -7.74 15.39
CA LEU A 417 -7.23 -8.47 14.49
C LEU A 417 -7.55 -9.86 15.03
N SER A 418 -6.56 -10.64 15.49
CA SER A 418 -6.79 -12.03 15.89
C SER A 418 -7.10 -12.18 17.37
N LEU A 419 -6.18 -11.77 18.26
CA LEU A 419 -6.27 -12.17 19.67
C LEU A 419 -7.40 -11.48 20.41
N LYS A 420 -7.55 -10.16 20.24
CA LYS A 420 -8.57 -9.37 20.94
C LYS A 420 -9.98 -9.50 20.36
N SER A 421 -10.10 -9.93 19.11
CA SER A 421 -11.41 -10.31 18.53
C SER A 421 -11.88 -11.70 18.94
N GLY A 422 -11.03 -12.51 19.59
CA GLY A 422 -11.32 -13.92 19.88
C GLY A 422 -11.24 -14.82 18.65
N GLY A 423 -10.30 -14.54 17.73
CA GLY A 423 -10.00 -15.37 16.56
C GLY A 423 -10.83 -15.09 15.30
N GLU A 424 -11.48 -13.92 15.16
CA GLU A 424 -12.27 -13.57 13.97
C GLU A 424 -11.41 -13.45 12.72
N TYR A 425 -10.18 -12.94 12.91
CA TYR A 425 -9.14 -12.88 11.89
C TYR A 425 -8.00 -13.85 12.26
N ASP A 426 -7.35 -14.38 11.24
CA ASP A 426 -6.15 -15.21 11.34
C ASP A 426 -5.08 -14.60 10.45
N VAL A 427 -3.99 -14.09 11.02
CA VAL A 427 -2.92 -13.42 10.27
C VAL A 427 -1.94 -14.46 9.73
N HIS A 428 -1.63 -14.37 8.44
CA HIS A 428 -0.73 -15.25 7.70
C HIS A 428 0.32 -14.46 6.93
N PHE A 429 1.55 -14.96 6.89
CA PHE A 429 2.58 -14.47 5.96
C PHE A 429 2.63 -15.38 4.73
N LEU A 430 2.39 -14.83 3.54
CA LEU A 430 2.51 -15.57 2.28
C LEU A 430 3.83 -15.18 1.60
N VAL A 431 4.86 -16.00 1.80
CA VAL A 431 6.26 -15.65 1.56
C VAL A 431 6.71 -16.16 0.19
N HIS A 432 7.02 -15.24 -0.73
CA HIS A 432 7.52 -15.59 -2.06
C HIS A 432 9.02 -15.94 -2.03
N ILE A 433 9.35 -17.21 -2.27
CA ILE A 433 10.72 -17.68 -2.52
C ILE A 433 11.04 -17.50 -4.00
N LYS A 434 11.93 -16.55 -4.32
CA LYS A 434 12.25 -16.14 -5.69
C LYS A 434 13.18 -17.14 -6.37
N ASN A 435 14.04 -17.80 -5.60
CA ASN A 435 14.89 -18.85 -6.10
C ASN A 435 14.09 -20.13 -6.41
N ASN A 436 13.56 -20.17 -7.63
CA ASN A 436 12.82 -21.29 -8.22
C ASN A 436 13.58 -22.64 -8.25
N SER A 437 14.87 -22.67 -7.90
CA SER A 437 15.65 -23.92 -7.77
C SER A 437 15.49 -24.60 -6.40
N ILE A 438 14.90 -23.93 -5.41
CA ILE A 438 14.69 -24.47 -4.06
C ILE A 438 13.37 -25.29 -4.03
N PRO A 439 13.41 -26.62 -3.82
CA PRO A 439 12.23 -27.49 -3.92
C PRO A 439 11.37 -27.47 -2.64
N ILE A 440 10.93 -26.28 -2.21
CA ILE A 440 10.16 -26.06 -0.97
C ILE A 440 8.88 -26.91 -0.87
N TRP A 441 8.31 -27.33 -2.01
CA TRP A 441 7.10 -28.17 -2.07
C TRP A 441 7.37 -29.68 -2.02
N ALA A 442 8.64 -30.11 -2.01
CA ALA A 442 9.02 -31.53 -2.13
C ALA A 442 9.99 -32.02 -1.03
N ASP A 443 10.66 -31.13 -0.29
CA ASP A 443 11.49 -31.49 0.87
C ASP A 443 11.20 -30.62 2.09
N GLU A 444 10.76 -31.26 3.17
CA GLU A 444 10.40 -30.62 4.45
C GLU A 444 11.63 -30.03 5.15
N ALA A 445 12.81 -30.65 5.03
CA ALA A 445 14.03 -30.13 5.63
C ALA A 445 14.45 -28.81 4.97
N THR A 446 14.41 -28.76 3.64
CA THR A 446 14.59 -27.54 2.85
C THR A 446 13.53 -26.48 3.17
N TYR A 447 12.24 -26.84 3.21
CA TYR A 447 11.15 -25.89 3.57
C TYR A 447 11.44 -25.21 4.92
N ASN A 448 11.74 -26.00 5.95
CA ASN A 448 12.00 -25.47 7.29
C ASN A 448 13.29 -24.62 7.36
N ALA A 449 14.35 -24.98 6.63
CA ALA A 449 15.56 -24.18 6.53
C ALA A 449 15.32 -22.85 5.80
N THR A 450 14.60 -22.87 4.68
CA THR A 450 14.24 -21.66 3.92
C THR A 450 13.32 -20.75 4.72
N LEU A 451 12.37 -21.31 5.48
CA LEU A 451 11.51 -20.57 6.40
C LEU A 451 12.32 -19.90 7.51
N ALA A 452 13.19 -20.64 8.19
CA ALA A 452 14.01 -20.12 9.28
C ALA A 452 14.97 -19.00 8.84
N ALA A 453 15.44 -19.04 7.59
CA ALA A 453 16.32 -18.04 7.00
C ALA A 453 15.60 -16.75 6.54
N ASN A 454 14.28 -16.81 6.28
CA ASN A 454 13.53 -15.69 5.68
C ASN A 454 12.41 -15.11 6.58
N VAL A 455 12.09 -15.73 7.71
CA VAL A 455 11.02 -15.29 8.61
C VAL A 455 11.53 -15.23 10.07
N PRO A 456 11.33 -14.09 10.78
CA PRO A 456 11.64 -13.97 12.21
C PRO A 456 10.93 -15.05 13.04
N GLU A 457 11.61 -15.52 14.09
CA GLU A 457 11.15 -16.64 14.92
C GLU A 457 9.69 -16.50 15.37
N GLU A 458 9.30 -15.30 15.81
CA GLU A 458 7.96 -15.03 16.33
C GLU A 458 6.81 -15.17 15.31
N PHE A 459 7.11 -15.25 14.01
CA PHE A 459 6.13 -15.37 12.92
C PHE A 459 6.25 -16.67 12.11
N ARG A 460 7.23 -17.54 12.37
CA ARG A 460 7.48 -18.73 11.53
C ARG A 460 6.28 -19.68 11.45
N SER A 461 5.57 -19.85 12.56
CA SER A 461 4.40 -20.73 12.72
C SER A 461 3.15 -20.27 11.94
N MET A 462 3.15 -19.04 11.42
CA MET A 462 2.07 -18.46 10.61
C MET A 462 2.51 -18.09 9.19
N ALA A 463 3.65 -18.63 8.73
CA ALA A 463 4.21 -18.36 7.42
C ALA A 463 4.08 -19.55 6.47
N THR A 464 3.52 -19.29 5.28
CA THR A 464 3.40 -20.24 4.17
C THR A 464 4.35 -19.81 3.05
N LEU A 465 5.33 -20.65 2.73
CA LEU A 465 6.22 -20.40 1.60
C LEU A 465 5.56 -20.81 0.27
N TRP A 466 5.85 -20.06 -0.79
CA TRP A 466 5.47 -20.42 -2.17
C TRP A 466 6.54 -19.94 -3.17
N SER A 467 6.55 -20.51 -4.38
CA SER A 467 7.41 -20.06 -5.49
C SER A 467 6.69 -20.14 -6.83
N GLU A 468 7.17 -19.41 -7.84
CA GLU A 468 6.61 -19.47 -9.19
C GLU A 468 6.73 -20.89 -9.78
N ALA A 469 7.83 -21.59 -9.51
CA ALA A 469 8.04 -22.98 -9.91
C ALA A 469 6.99 -23.96 -9.38
N GLN A 470 6.47 -23.72 -8.16
CA GLN A 470 5.37 -24.50 -7.59
C GLN A 470 4.03 -24.22 -8.29
N LEU A 471 3.83 -23.00 -8.81
CA LEU A 471 2.59 -22.59 -9.46
C LEU A 471 2.50 -22.99 -10.94
N ILE A 472 3.62 -23.23 -11.62
CA ILE A 472 3.66 -23.74 -13.01
C ILE A 472 2.84 -25.04 -13.19
N PRO A 473 3.05 -26.13 -12.41
CA PRO A 473 2.24 -27.34 -12.55
C PRO A 473 0.80 -27.17 -12.01
N TYR A 474 0.55 -26.17 -11.15
CA TYR A 474 -0.77 -25.89 -10.60
C TYR A 474 -1.67 -25.15 -11.60
N TYR A 475 -1.10 -24.22 -12.36
CA TYR A 475 -1.72 -23.55 -13.50
C TYR A 475 -0.94 -23.88 -14.78
N PRO A 476 -1.12 -25.07 -15.36
CA PRO A 476 -0.31 -25.50 -16.50
C PRO A 476 -0.67 -24.75 -17.79
N ASP A 477 0.34 -24.60 -18.62
CA ASP A 477 0.27 -24.11 -20.01
C ASP A 477 -0.63 -24.99 -20.92
N PRO A 478 -1.04 -24.48 -22.10
CA PRO A 478 -0.70 -23.18 -22.67
C PRO A 478 -1.65 -22.04 -22.21
N PHE A 479 -1.07 -20.90 -21.85
CA PHE A 479 -1.80 -19.63 -21.76
C PHE A 479 -1.76 -18.89 -23.11
N GLU A 480 -2.66 -19.28 -24.02
CA GLU A 480 -2.75 -18.69 -25.36
C GLU A 480 -3.44 -17.31 -25.37
N ASN A 481 -3.34 -16.63 -26.51
CA ASN A 481 -4.13 -15.44 -26.87
C ASN A 481 -4.08 -14.32 -25.82
N ASN A 482 -2.96 -13.60 -25.81
CA ASN A 482 -2.75 -12.43 -24.96
C ASN A 482 -2.91 -11.13 -25.75
N PHE A 483 -3.70 -10.19 -25.26
CA PHE A 483 -3.87 -8.87 -25.87
C PHE A 483 -2.61 -7.99 -25.73
N ALA A 484 -1.95 -7.99 -24.56
CA ALA A 484 -0.67 -7.31 -24.33
C ALA A 484 0.10 -7.92 -23.15
N ASN A 485 1.43 -7.90 -23.18
CA ASN A 485 2.28 -8.19 -22.01
C ASN A 485 3.12 -6.95 -21.69
N MET A 486 2.49 -5.91 -21.16
CA MET A 486 3.20 -4.69 -20.78
C MET A 486 4.06 -4.90 -19.52
N ALA A 487 3.78 -5.94 -18.75
CA ALA A 487 4.57 -6.36 -17.59
C ALA A 487 5.90 -7.07 -17.96
N GLY A 488 6.12 -7.39 -19.25
CA GLY A 488 7.38 -7.95 -19.77
C GLY A 488 7.80 -9.32 -19.19
N SER A 489 6.92 -9.99 -18.45
CA SER A 489 7.26 -11.13 -17.58
C SER A 489 6.39 -12.36 -17.85
N SER A 490 6.79 -13.51 -17.29
CA SER A 490 6.06 -14.78 -17.40
C SER A 490 4.63 -14.65 -16.86
N ILE A 491 3.70 -15.50 -17.32
CA ILE A 491 2.34 -15.55 -16.80
C ILE A 491 2.30 -15.99 -15.32
N HIS A 492 3.24 -16.82 -14.86
CA HIS A 492 3.39 -17.18 -13.46
C HIS A 492 4.21 -16.17 -12.64
N GLY A 493 4.77 -15.14 -13.30
CA GLY A 493 5.62 -14.14 -12.68
C GLY A 493 4.86 -13.33 -11.63
N VAL A 494 5.43 -13.15 -10.43
CA VAL A 494 4.76 -12.47 -9.31
C VAL A 494 4.28 -11.06 -9.67
N TYR A 495 4.99 -10.34 -10.54
CA TYR A 495 4.59 -9.00 -11.00
C TYR A 495 3.34 -9.02 -11.88
N ARG A 496 3.13 -10.08 -12.67
CA ARG A 496 2.05 -10.19 -13.66
C ARG A 496 0.86 -11.02 -13.16
N SER A 497 1.04 -11.94 -12.20
CA SER A 497 -0.04 -12.74 -11.63
C SER A 497 0.13 -13.05 -10.13
N ALA A 498 0.39 -12.00 -9.33
CA ALA A 498 0.42 -12.10 -7.85
C ALA A 498 -0.81 -12.79 -7.23
N HIS A 499 -1.97 -12.74 -7.91
CA HIS A 499 -3.20 -13.42 -7.50
C HIS A 499 -3.14 -14.96 -7.59
N PHE A 500 -2.22 -15.55 -8.36
CA PHE A 500 -2.10 -17.01 -8.44
C PHE A 500 -1.72 -17.64 -7.09
N ALA A 501 -0.78 -17.02 -6.36
CA ALA A 501 -0.38 -17.46 -5.02
C ALA A 501 -1.53 -17.32 -4.01
N LEU A 502 -2.29 -16.23 -4.10
CA LEU A 502 -3.47 -15.99 -3.26
C LEU A 502 -4.61 -16.99 -3.54
N GLN A 503 -4.87 -17.29 -4.82
CA GLN A 503 -5.80 -18.33 -5.23
C GLN A 503 -5.36 -19.71 -4.73
N TRP A 504 -4.07 -20.05 -4.86
CA TRP A 504 -3.52 -21.32 -4.36
C TRP A 504 -3.70 -21.43 -2.83
N PHE A 505 -3.32 -20.40 -2.07
CA PHE A 505 -3.50 -20.34 -0.62
C PHE A 505 -4.98 -20.54 -0.23
N ALA A 506 -5.90 -19.84 -0.90
CA ALA A 506 -7.34 -19.96 -0.62
C ALA A 506 -7.92 -21.35 -0.95
N GLN A 507 -7.31 -22.12 -1.86
CA GLN A 507 -7.69 -23.52 -2.09
C GLN A 507 -7.16 -24.46 -1.00
N GLN A 508 -6.04 -24.13 -0.34
CA GLN A 508 -5.54 -24.91 0.80
C GLN A 508 -6.30 -24.61 2.10
N HIS A 509 -6.96 -23.44 2.18
CA HIS A 509 -7.62 -22.95 3.40
C HIS A 509 -9.14 -22.70 3.23
N PRO A 510 -9.96 -23.77 3.05
CA PRO A 510 -11.41 -23.65 2.90
C PRO A 510 -12.16 -23.16 4.15
N GLU A 511 -11.49 -23.05 5.31
CA GLU A 511 -12.06 -22.59 6.58
C GLU A 511 -12.36 -21.08 6.66
N TYR A 512 -11.77 -20.25 5.78
CA TYR A 512 -11.97 -18.79 5.79
C TYR A 512 -13.06 -18.36 4.81
N ASP A 513 -14.00 -17.52 5.26
CA ASP A 513 -15.04 -16.93 4.40
C ASP A 513 -14.50 -15.78 3.54
N TYR A 514 -13.51 -15.05 4.07
CA TYR A 514 -12.90 -13.87 3.45
C TYR A 514 -11.37 -13.88 3.58
N PHE A 515 -10.70 -13.25 2.63
CA PHE A 515 -9.25 -13.16 2.52
C PHE A 515 -8.86 -11.71 2.30
N TRP A 516 -8.18 -11.08 3.25
CA TRP A 516 -7.55 -9.77 3.07
C TRP A 516 -6.18 -9.97 2.44
N ASN A 517 -5.97 -9.43 1.25
CA ASN A 517 -4.66 -9.30 0.64
C ASN A 517 -4.10 -7.92 1.00
N TRP A 518 -3.06 -7.88 1.83
CA TRP A 518 -2.52 -6.63 2.38
C TRP A 518 -1.03 -6.49 2.04
N GLU A 519 -0.64 -5.33 1.52
CA GLU A 519 0.74 -5.06 1.10
C GLU A 519 1.58 -4.55 2.28
N MET A 520 2.85 -4.95 2.30
CA MET A 520 3.77 -4.63 3.38
C MET A 520 4.19 -3.15 3.40
N ASP A 521 3.91 -2.36 2.38
CA ASP A 521 4.13 -0.92 2.38
C ASP A 521 2.89 -0.10 2.79
N LEU A 522 1.88 -0.72 3.42
CA LEU A 522 0.80 0.00 4.09
C LEU A 522 1.08 0.21 5.58
N ARG A 523 0.70 1.38 6.09
CA ARG A 523 0.63 1.67 7.53
C ARG A 523 -0.73 2.26 7.89
N TYR A 524 -1.12 2.11 9.16
CA TYR A 524 -2.37 2.65 9.68
C TYR A 524 -2.13 3.23 11.08
N THR A 525 -2.45 4.51 11.29
CA THR A 525 -2.30 5.16 12.61
C THR A 525 -3.40 4.79 13.59
N GLY A 526 -4.57 4.38 13.12
CA GLY A 526 -5.69 3.98 13.97
C GLY A 526 -5.61 2.51 14.43
N HIS A 527 -6.68 2.05 15.06
CA HIS A 527 -6.80 0.66 15.52
C HIS A 527 -7.28 -0.28 14.38
N TYR A 528 -6.55 -1.37 14.11
CA TYR A 528 -6.78 -2.24 12.95
C TYR A 528 -8.17 -2.91 12.94
N TYR A 529 -8.64 -3.46 14.06
CA TYR A 529 -9.99 -4.03 14.15
C TYR A 529 -11.10 -3.03 13.83
N GLU A 530 -11.03 -1.81 14.37
CA GLU A 530 -12.04 -0.77 14.11
C GLU A 530 -12.15 -0.49 12.61
N PHE A 531 -11.00 -0.30 11.93
CA PHE A 531 -10.96 -0.04 10.50
C PHE A 531 -11.64 -1.13 9.68
N HIS A 532 -11.21 -2.39 9.85
CA HIS A 532 -11.71 -3.50 9.04
C HIS A 532 -13.18 -3.83 9.36
N ASN A 533 -13.58 -3.79 10.63
CA ASN A 533 -14.96 -4.01 11.06
C ASN A 533 -15.91 -2.90 10.57
N ALA A 534 -15.50 -1.63 10.63
CA ALA A 534 -16.28 -0.50 10.11
C ALA A 534 -16.45 -0.59 8.58
N VAL A 535 -15.38 -0.92 7.86
CA VAL A 535 -15.40 -1.14 6.41
C VAL A 535 -16.32 -2.32 6.02
N ASP A 536 -16.27 -3.42 6.77
CA ASP A 536 -17.15 -4.58 6.56
C ASP A 536 -18.62 -4.25 6.85
N LYS A 537 -18.92 -3.57 7.96
CA LYS A 537 -20.29 -3.12 8.31
C LYS A 537 -20.84 -2.14 7.28
N TRP A 538 -20.05 -1.14 6.90
CA TRP A 538 -20.45 -0.11 5.93
C TRP A 538 -20.71 -0.71 4.54
N SER A 539 -19.82 -1.58 4.05
CA SER A 539 -19.98 -2.23 2.75
C SER A 539 -21.16 -3.20 2.71
N THR A 540 -21.42 -3.90 3.82
CA THR A 540 -22.58 -4.79 3.98
C THR A 540 -23.91 -4.03 3.89
N SER A 541 -23.98 -2.79 4.38
CA SER A 541 -25.18 -1.95 4.26
C SER A 541 -25.41 -1.36 2.86
N GLN A 542 -24.41 -1.40 1.96
CA GLN A 542 -24.55 -0.82 0.62
C GLN A 542 -25.46 -1.64 -0.31
N PRO A 543 -26.42 -1.02 -1.02
CA PRO A 543 -27.21 -1.67 -2.06
C PRO A 543 -26.36 -1.88 -3.33
N ARG A 544 -26.65 -2.95 -4.09
CA ARG A 544 -26.02 -3.23 -5.39
C ARG A 544 -26.39 -2.22 -6.48
N LYS A 545 -27.53 -1.53 -6.33
CA LYS A 545 -27.98 -0.48 -7.26
C LYS A 545 -27.04 0.72 -7.27
N GLY A 546 -26.57 1.11 -8.46
CA GLY A 546 -25.59 2.17 -8.68
C GLY A 546 -24.21 1.92 -8.06
N LEU A 547 -23.91 0.68 -7.64
CA LEU A 547 -22.74 0.39 -6.80
C LEU A 547 -21.43 0.45 -7.59
N TRP A 548 -21.43 -0.02 -8.84
CA TRP A 548 -20.28 0.10 -9.75
C TRP A 548 -20.05 1.55 -10.18
N GLU A 549 -21.13 2.31 -10.32
CA GLU A 549 -21.15 3.70 -10.76
C GLU A 549 -20.64 4.64 -9.66
N ARG A 550 -20.99 4.38 -8.40
CA ARG A 550 -20.32 4.98 -7.23
C ARG A 550 -18.89 4.47 -7.13
N GLY A 551 -18.68 3.18 -7.42
CA GLY A 551 -17.41 2.49 -7.31
C GLY A 551 -16.30 3.08 -8.18
N LYS A 552 -16.63 3.67 -9.34
CA LYS A 552 -15.67 4.33 -10.24
C LYS A 552 -15.37 5.81 -9.91
N ARG A 553 -15.99 6.40 -8.87
CA ARG A 553 -15.85 7.84 -8.52
C ARG A 553 -15.36 8.05 -7.08
N PHE A 554 -14.56 9.08 -6.88
CA PHE A 554 -14.13 9.55 -5.56
C PHE A 554 -15.25 10.34 -4.86
N TYR A 555 -15.61 9.93 -3.65
CA TYR A 555 -16.52 10.69 -2.78
C TYR A 555 -15.75 11.80 -2.07
N ILE A 556 -15.93 13.04 -2.54
CA ILE A 556 -15.42 14.29 -1.91
C ILE A 556 -16.50 14.84 -0.96
N PRO A 557 -16.34 14.80 0.39
CA PRO A 557 -17.40 15.20 1.32
C PRO A 557 -17.77 16.68 1.23
N SER A 558 -16.78 17.56 1.07
CA SER A 558 -16.96 19.01 0.95
C SER A 558 -17.65 19.45 -0.35
N LEU A 559 -17.61 18.63 -1.41
CA LEU A 559 -18.35 18.86 -2.66
C LEU A 559 -19.76 18.28 -2.62
N HIS A 560 -19.89 17.02 -2.20
CA HIS A 560 -21.15 16.28 -2.31
C HIS A 560 -22.05 16.39 -1.06
N GLY A 561 -21.49 16.82 0.07
CA GLY A 561 -22.16 16.88 1.37
C GLY A 561 -22.27 15.51 2.02
N SER A 562 -23.36 14.78 1.77
CA SER A 562 -23.58 13.45 2.35
C SER A 562 -23.31 12.34 1.32
N PHE A 563 -22.99 11.13 1.79
CA PHE A 563 -22.85 9.97 0.89
C PHE A 563 -24.18 9.61 0.18
N GLN A 564 -25.32 9.98 0.77
CA GLN A 564 -26.64 9.83 0.14
C GLN A 564 -26.85 10.84 -1.00
N ASN A 565 -26.38 12.08 -0.84
CA ASN A 565 -26.39 13.09 -1.90
C ASN A 565 -25.48 12.67 -3.06
N PHE A 566 -24.26 12.21 -2.74
CA PHE A 566 -23.35 11.61 -3.73
C PHE A 566 -24.00 10.44 -4.47
N THR A 567 -24.69 9.54 -3.75
CA THR A 567 -25.42 8.43 -4.36
C THR A 567 -26.50 8.89 -5.35
N GLN A 568 -27.24 9.96 -5.02
CA GLN A 568 -28.28 10.54 -5.89
C GLN A 568 -27.68 11.27 -7.10
N LEU A 569 -26.58 12.01 -6.92
CA LEU A 569 -25.83 12.65 -8.00
C LEU A 569 -25.31 11.60 -8.99
N VAL A 570 -24.68 10.55 -8.49
CA VAL A 570 -24.14 9.46 -9.32
C VAL A 570 -25.24 8.77 -10.13
N GLU A 571 -26.37 8.41 -9.51
CA GLU A 571 -27.53 7.82 -10.20
C GLU A 571 -28.04 8.74 -11.33
N TYR A 572 -28.11 10.06 -11.09
CA TYR A 572 -28.52 11.04 -12.10
C TYR A 572 -27.51 11.11 -13.27
N GLU A 573 -26.22 11.23 -12.97
CA GLU A 573 -25.15 11.29 -13.97
C GLU A 573 -25.05 9.99 -14.78
N THR A 574 -25.28 8.84 -14.15
CA THR A 574 -25.28 7.54 -14.84
C THR A 574 -26.35 7.46 -15.91
N LEU A 575 -27.56 7.94 -15.63
CA LEU A 575 -28.66 7.90 -16.60
C LEU A 575 -28.56 8.99 -17.67
N ASN A 576 -28.05 10.18 -17.32
CA ASN A 576 -28.09 11.36 -18.18
C ASN A 576 -26.76 11.71 -18.88
N LEU A 577 -25.62 11.20 -18.38
CA LEU A 577 -24.28 11.47 -18.92
C LEU A 577 -23.54 10.18 -19.29
N ASP A 578 -23.37 9.23 -18.36
CA ASP A 578 -22.58 8.02 -18.62
C ASP A 578 -23.22 7.15 -19.71
N LYS A 579 -24.51 6.82 -19.55
CA LYS A 579 -25.21 5.89 -20.45
C LYS A 579 -25.27 6.40 -21.91
N PRO A 580 -25.55 7.69 -22.20
CA PRO A 580 -25.46 8.23 -23.56
C PRO A 580 -24.06 8.21 -24.19
N LEU A 581 -23.00 8.20 -23.37
CA LEU A 581 -21.60 8.21 -23.83
C LEU A 581 -20.95 6.81 -23.83
N ASN A 582 -21.63 5.80 -23.29
CA ASN A 582 -21.07 4.47 -23.07
C ASN A 582 -20.84 3.69 -24.37
N ASN A 583 -19.67 3.05 -24.49
CA ASN A 583 -19.42 2.03 -25.51
C ASN A 583 -19.64 0.64 -24.90
N GLU A 584 -20.85 0.10 -25.04
CA GLU A 584 -21.25 -1.17 -24.40
C GLU A 584 -20.37 -2.37 -24.80
N VAL A 585 -19.78 -2.36 -26.00
CA VAL A 585 -18.86 -3.42 -26.46
C VAL A 585 -17.51 -3.39 -25.70
N GLN A 586 -17.04 -2.21 -25.30
CA GLN A 586 -15.75 -2.04 -24.61
C GLN A 586 -15.88 -1.99 -23.08
N SER A 587 -16.91 -1.28 -22.60
CA SER A 587 -17.12 -0.94 -21.19
C SER A 587 -18.18 -1.80 -20.48
N GLY A 588 -18.94 -2.60 -21.24
CA GLY A 588 -20.11 -3.32 -20.73
C GLY A 588 -21.35 -2.41 -20.55
N PRO A 589 -22.44 -2.96 -20.01
CA PRO A 589 -23.69 -2.22 -19.83
C PRO A 589 -23.57 -1.13 -18.76
N VAL A 590 -24.26 -0.01 -18.98
CA VAL A 590 -24.40 1.09 -18.01
C VAL A 590 -25.89 1.43 -17.81
N PRO A 591 -26.43 1.40 -16.57
CA PRO A 591 -25.77 0.93 -15.35
C PRO A 591 -25.49 -0.59 -15.37
N VAL A 592 -24.51 -1.02 -14.58
CA VAL A 592 -24.22 -2.44 -14.33
C VAL A 592 -25.30 -3.01 -13.40
N TRP A 593 -25.97 -4.08 -13.82
CA TRP A 593 -27.06 -4.70 -13.06
C TRP A 593 -27.02 -6.23 -13.14
N GLY A 594 -26.30 -6.85 -12.20
CA GLY A 594 -26.00 -8.28 -12.24
C GLY A 594 -24.74 -8.59 -13.06
N PRO A 595 -24.60 -9.83 -13.56
CA PRO A 595 -23.41 -10.26 -14.30
C PRO A 595 -23.28 -9.62 -15.68
N VAL A 596 -22.06 -9.22 -16.03
CA VAL A 596 -21.72 -8.80 -17.40
C VAL A 596 -21.12 -10.00 -18.14
N ASN A 597 -21.99 -10.88 -18.67
CA ASN A 597 -21.61 -12.17 -19.25
C ASN A 597 -22.04 -12.39 -20.71
N THR A 598 -22.55 -11.35 -21.37
CA THR A 598 -23.03 -11.39 -22.77
C THR A 598 -22.06 -10.76 -23.78
N PHE A 599 -20.78 -10.58 -23.40
CA PHE A 599 -19.76 -10.01 -24.28
C PHE A 599 -19.26 -11.03 -25.31
N GLU A 600 -18.90 -10.56 -26.50
CA GLU A 600 -18.44 -11.41 -27.61
C GLU A 600 -16.96 -11.78 -27.43
N ASN A 601 -16.67 -12.91 -26.76
CA ASN A 601 -15.32 -13.48 -26.66
C ASN A 601 -15.38 -15.03 -26.47
N ALA A 602 -14.32 -15.66 -25.97
CA ALA A 602 -14.15 -17.12 -25.75
C ALA A 602 -15.15 -17.78 -24.77
N GLY A 603 -16.20 -17.05 -24.35
CA GLY A 603 -17.05 -17.41 -23.22
C GLY A 603 -16.39 -17.09 -21.88
N MET A 604 -16.97 -17.67 -20.83
CA MET A 604 -16.55 -17.60 -19.43
C MET A 604 -17.23 -18.76 -18.69
N LEU A 605 -16.88 -19.01 -17.43
CA LEU A 605 -17.61 -20.01 -16.65
C LEU A 605 -19.07 -19.57 -16.36
N PRO A 606 -20.00 -20.52 -16.15
CA PRO A 606 -21.38 -20.19 -15.82
C PRO A 606 -21.47 -19.33 -14.55
N THR A 607 -22.22 -18.23 -14.63
CA THR A 607 -22.43 -17.34 -13.49
C THR A 607 -23.19 -18.03 -12.34
N PRO A 608 -22.78 -17.83 -11.08
CA PRO A 608 -23.55 -18.29 -9.92
C PRO A 608 -24.96 -17.67 -9.86
N ASN A 609 -26.00 -18.50 -9.66
CA ASN A 609 -27.40 -18.06 -9.60
C ASN A 609 -27.67 -16.95 -8.56
N ILE A 610 -26.88 -16.86 -7.48
CA ILE A 610 -27.00 -15.85 -6.42
C ILE A 610 -26.73 -14.41 -6.93
N SER A 611 -26.01 -14.26 -8.04
CA SER A 611 -25.65 -12.98 -8.65
C SER A 611 -26.75 -12.39 -9.55
N LEU A 612 -27.85 -13.11 -9.77
CA LEU A 612 -28.94 -12.65 -10.63
C LEU A 612 -29.85 -11.66 -9.87
N PRO A 613 -30.18 -10.50 -10.47
CA PRO A 613 -31.01 -9.50 -9.80
C PRO A 613 -32.46 -9.97 -9.65
N PRO A 614 -33.09 -9.82 -8.46
CA PRO A 614 -34.47 -10.30 -8.22
C PRO A 614 -35.53 -9.42 -8.89
N THR A 615 -35.18 -8.19 -9.30
CA THR A 615 -36.06 -7.25 -10.00
C THR A 615 -35.25 -6.42 -11.02
N SER A 616 -35.90 -5.63 -11.86
CA SER A 616 -35.22 -4.71 -12.78
C SER A 616 -34.60 -3.52 -12.04
N TYR A 617 -33.52 -2.94 -12.60
CA TYR A 617 -32.82 -1.78 -12.03
C TYR A 617 -33.75 -0.63 -11.64
N HIS A 618 -34.73 -0.32 -12.50
CA HIS A 618 -35.70 0.75 -12.25
C HIS A 618 -36.70 0.45 -11.13
N ASN A 619 -37.00 -0.84 -10.87
CA ASN A 619 -37.97 -1.26 -9.86
C ASN A 619 -37.34 -1.48 -8.48
N ASP A 620 -36.04 -1.81 -8.40
CA ASP A 620 -35.34 -1.94 -7.13
C ASP A 620 -35.26 -0.59 -6.38
N LYS A 621 -35.64 -0.62 -5.10
CA LYS A 621 -35.67 0.55 -4.22
C LYS A 621 -34.46 0.59 -3.29
N TYR A 622 -33.27 0.31 -3.84
CA TYR A 622 -32.03 0.12 -3.09
C TYR A 622 -32.12 -1.03 -2.08
N THR A 623 -32.74 -2.14 -2.50
CA THR A 623 -33.04 -3.29 -1.63
C THR A 623 -32.14 -4.49 -1.88
N TRP A 624 -31.77 -4.76 -3.13
CA TRP A 624 -30.89 -5.89 -3.45
C TRP A 624 -29.46 -5.68 -2.95
N GLY A 625 -28.94 -6.66 -2.22
CA GLY A 625 -27.58 -6.68 -1.66
C GLY A 625 -27.38 -5.90 -0.36
N VAL A 626 -28.44 -5.33 0.24
CA VAL A 626 -28.37 -4.78 1.61
C VAL A 626 -28.35 -5.93 2.61
N GLY A 627 -27.42 -5.93 3.56
CA GLY A 627 -27.19 -7.05 4.48
C GLY A 627 -26.31 -8.16 3.90
N GLU A 628 -25.95 -8.08 2.62
CA GLU A 628 -24.99 -8.99 1.98
C GLU A 628 -23.57 -8.43 2.10
N SER A 629 -22.67 -9.17 2.74
CA SER A 629 -21.25 -8.84 2.76
C SER A 629 -20.66 -8.81 1.35
N ALA A 630 -19.84 -7.81 1.04
CA ALA A 630 -19.22 -7.68 -0.28
C ALA A 630 -18.23 -8.81 -0.59
N ASP A 631 -18.24 -9.30 -1.83
CA ASP A 631 -17.29 -10.28 -2.36
C ASP A 631 -15.93 -9.67 -2.67
N LEU A 632 -15.90 -8.38 -3.01
CA LEU A 632 -14.68 -7.62 -3.24
C LEU A 632 -14.76 -6.25 -2.55
N LEU A 633 -13.79 -5.96 -1.70
CA LEU A 633 -13.53 -4.62 -1.16
C LEU A 633 -12.22 -4.11 -1.71
N VAL A 634 -12.19 -2.87 -2.21
CA VAL A 634 -10.98 -2.18 -2.67
C VAL A 634 -10.89 -0.76 -2.12
N PHE A 635 -9.67 -0.23 -2.04
CA PHE A 635 -9.39 1.10 -1.47
C PHE A 635 -9.05 2.17 -2.51
N ASN A 636 -9.11 1.83 -3.80
CA ASN A 636 -9.15 2.78 -4.92
C ASN A 636 -10.39 2.52 -5.79
N PRO A 637 -10.83 3.50 -6.61
CA PRO A 637 -11.99 3.32 -7.47
C PRO A 637 -11.88 2.13 -8.42
N LEU A 638 -13.01 1.47 -8.64
CA LEU A 638 -13.23 0.42 -9.63
C LEU A 638 -13.41 1.06 -11.02
N PHE A 639 -12.34 1.63 -11.57
CA PHE A 639 -12.37 2.37 -12.84
C PHE A 639 -12.46 1.43 -14.05
N ASP A 640 -12.82 1.99 -15.21
CA ASP A 640 -12.82 1.28 -16.49
C ASP A 640 -11.47 1.48 -17.21
N PRO A 641 -10.63 0.44 -17.36
CA PRO A 641 -9.35 0.57 -18.05
C PRO A 641 -9.47 0.99 -19.51
N SER A 642 -10.58 0.69 -20.19
CA SER A 642 -10.77 0.99 -21.62
C SER A 642 -10.96 2.48 -21.90
N THR A 643 -11.44 3.26 -20.92
CA THR A 643 -11.63 4.70 -21.03
C THR A 643 -10.41 5.51 -20.55
N THR A 644 -9.27 4.85 -20.33
CA THR A 644 -8.03 5.47 -19.81
C THR A 644 -6.81 5.10 -20.65
N ASN A 645 -5.68 5.75 -20.37
CA ASN A 645 -4.37 5.39 -20.92
C ASN A 645 -3.48 4.65 -19.89
N TRP A 646 -4.07 4.01 -18.87
CA TRP A 646 -3.35 3.16 -17.91
C TRP A 646 -2.60 2.02 -18.63
N VAL A 647 -1.34 1.80 -18.26
CA VAL A 647 -0.39 1.00 -19.06
C VAL A 647 -0.76 -0.50 -19.13
N PHE A 648 -1.31 -1.07 -18.06
CA PHE A 648 -1.71 -2.49 -18.02
C PHE A 648 -3.14 -2.73 -18.48
N ARG A 649 -3.83 -1.71 -19.01
CA ARG A 649 -5.24 -1.82 -19.38
C ARG A 649 -5.53 -2.99 -20.31
N ASP A 650 -4.61 -3.34 -21.22
CA ASP A 650 -4.81 -4.39 -22.23
C ASP A 650 -4.08 -5.71 -21.87
N ASP A 651 -3.55 -5.87 -20.65
CA ASP A 651 -2.93 -7.14 -20.19
C ASP A 651 -4.01 -8.13 -19.72
N ALA A 652 -4.56 -8.85 -20.69
CA ALA A 652 -5.57 -9.90 -20.53
C ALA A 652 -5.22 -11.09 -21.43
N THR A 653 -5.19 -12.30 -20.85
CA THR A 653 -4.74 -13.56 -21.47
C THR A 653 -5.83 -14.64 -21.39
N GLY A 654 -5.85 -15.55 -22.36
CA GLY A 654 -6.85 -16.61 -22.51
C GLY A 654 -8.06 -16.24 -23.38
N TYR A 655 -8.09 -15.00 -23.91
CA TYR A 655 -9.24 -14.43 -24.62
C TYR A 655 -8.96 -14.30 -26.12
N LEU A 656 -9.97 -14.45 -26.98
CA LEU A 656 -9.83 -14.34 -28.44
C LEU A 656 -9.42 -12.91 -28.84
N THR A 657 -8.17 -12.74 -29.30
CA THR A 657 -7.59 -11.45 -29.71
C THR A 657 -8.12 -10.93 -31.05
N THR A 658 -8.87 -11.75 -31.79
CA THR A 658 -9.62 -11.34 -32.99
C THR A 658 -10.93 -10.61 -32.66
N LEU A 659 -11.36 -10.67 -31.39
CA LEU A 659 -12.55 -10.01 -30.86
C LEU A 659 -12.14 -8.89 -29.89
N PRO A 660 -13.05 -7.97 -29.52
CA PRO A 660 -12.78 -6.98 -28.49
C PRO A 660 -12.34 -7.63 -27.16
N PRO A 661 -11.42 -7.02 -26.40
CA PRO A 661 -11.18 -7.44 -25.02
C PRO A 661 -12.47 -7.40 -24.20
N PRO A 662 -12.67 -8.32 -23.26
CA PRO A 662 -13.88 -8.32 -22.43
C PRO A 662 -14.01 -7.02 -21.62
N PRO A 663 -15.25 -6.56 -21.33
CA PRO A 663 -15.51 -5.49 -20.37
C PRO A 663 -14.81 -5.76 -19.05
N ARG A 664 -14.17 -4.75 -18.47
CA ARG A 664 -13.25 -4.96 -17.34
C ARG A 664 -13.22 -3.79 -16.39
N ARG A 665 -12.77 -4.06 -15.16
CA ARG A 665 -12.61 -3.07 -14.09
C ARG A 665 -11.24 -3.29 -13.47
N ALA A 666 -10.64 -2.23 -12.96
CA ALA A 666 -9.41 -2.33 -12.19
C ALA A 666 -9.47 -1.42 -10.96
N ALA A 667 -8.65 -1.73 -9.96
CA ALA A 667 -8.34 -0.86 -8.85
C ALA A 667 -6.84 -0.92 -8.62
N ILE A 668 -6.14 0.20 -8.83
CA ILE A 668 -4.69 0.29 -8.63
C ILE A 668 -4.37 0.06 -7.15
N ILE A 669 -3.23 -0.57 -6.85
CA ILE A 669 -2.86 -1.22 -5.58
C ILE A 669 -3.69 -2.49 -5.37
N THR A 670 -3.02 -3.63 -5.14
CA THR A 670 -3.69 -4.94 -5.01
C THR A 670 -4.29 -5.19 -3.61
N VAL A 671 -4.44 -4.15 -2.78
CA VAL A 671 -5.00 -4.24 -1.44
C VAL A 671 -6.51 -4.41 -1.50
N ALA A 672 -7.00 -5.56 -1.04
CA ALA A 672 -8.40 -5.92 -1.14
C ALA A 672 -8.85 -6.92 -0.08
N ARG A 673 -10.16 -6.98 0.20
CA ARG A 673 -10.81 -8.16 0.78
C ARG A 673 -11.53 -8.93 -0.32
N LEU A 674 -11.29 -10.23 -0.43
CA LEU A 674 -11.95 -11.11 -1.39
C LEU A 674 -12.74 -12.20 -0.65
N SER A 675 -13.93 -12.55 -1.12
CA SER A 675 -14.66 -13.72 -0.60
C SER A 675 -14.04 -15.03 -1.11
N ARG A 676 -14.21 -16.11 -0.35
CA ARG A 676 -13.86 -17.48 -0.79
C ARG A 676 -14.47 -17.80 -2.16
N LYS A 677 -15.71 -17.36 -2.39
CA LYS A 677 -16.46 -17.56 -3.65
C LYS A 677 -15.76 -16.87 -4.82
N LEU A 678 -15.38 -15.60 -4.67
CA LEU A 678 -14.67 -14.85 -5.70
C LEU A 678 -13.32 -15.52 -6.04
N LEU A 679 -12.54 -15.90 -5.02
CA LEU A 679 -11.25 -16.58 -5.23
C LEU A 679 -11.40 -17.99 -5.84
N GLN A 680 -12.48 -18.71 -5.53
CA GLN A 680 -12.82 -19.98 -6.18
C GLN A 680 -13.19 -19.78 -7.66
N THR A 681 -13.97 -18.75 -7.99
CA THR A 681 -14.29 -18.41 -9.38
C THR A 681 -13.04 -17.95 -10.16
N MET A 682 -12.20 -17.10 -9.57
CA MET A 682 -10.91 -16.70 -10.16
C MET A 682 -10.01 -17.92 -10.42
N HIS A 683 -9.89 -18.83 -9.44
CA HIS A 683 -9.16 -20.09 -9.62
C HIS A 683 -9.71 -20.93 -10.76
N ALA A 684 -11.03 -21.11 -10.85
CA ALA A 684 -11.66 -21.91 -11.89
C ALA A 684 -11.50 -21.29 -13.29
N GLU A 685 -11.66 -19.96 -13.42
CA GLU A 685 -11.41 -19.22 -14.67
C GLU A 685 -9.96 -19.39 -15.15
N THR A 686 -8.98 -19.19 -14.26
CA THR A 686 -7.55 -19.39 -14.58
C THR A 686 -7.24 -20.85 -14.92
N PHE A 687 -7.75 -21.82 -14.17
CA PHE A 687 -7.43 -23.23 -14.36
C PHE A 687 -8.06 -23.80 -15.64
N ALA A 688 -9.37 -23.63 -15.81
CA ALA A 688 -10.16 -24.27 -16.86
C ALA A 688 -10.21 -23.46 -18.16
N MET A 689 -10.34 -22.13 -18.07
CA MET A 689 -10.47 -21.26 -19.26
C MET A 689 -9.15 -20.58 -19.66
N LYS A 690 -8.10 -20.68 -18.83
CA LYS A 690 -6.83 -19.93 -18.97
C LYS A 690 -7.00 -18.41 -18.91
N HIS A 691 -8.15 -17.95 -18.43
CA HIS A 691 -8.43 -16.53 -18.24
C HIS A 691 -7.62 -15.96 -17.07
N THR A 692 -6.88 -14.89 -17.35
CA THR A 692 -6.21 -14.07 -16.34
C THR A 692 -5.98 -12.66 -16.88
N MET A 693 -5.78 -11.71 -15.99
CA MET A 693 -5.48 -10.31 -16.29
C MET A 693 -4.42 -9.80 -15.31
N PHE A 694 -3.90 -8.59 -15.52
CA PHE A 694 -3.00 -7.94 -14.56
C PHE A 694 -3.58 -7.96 -13.12
N PRO A 695 -2.76 -8.05 -12.04
CA PRO A 695 -3.28 -8.36 -10.70
C PRO A 695 -4.28 -7.35 -10.13
N GLU A 696 -4.15 -6.09 -10.54
CA GLU A 696 -5.05 -4.98 -10.18
C GLU A 696 -6.38 -4.99 -10.95
N MET A 697 -6.49 -5.82 -11.99
CA MET A 697 -7.61 -5.90 -12.94
C MET A 697 -8.39 -7.22 -12.85
N PHE A 698 -7.74 -8.34 -12.50
CA PHE A 698 -8.40 -9.65 -12.57
C PHE A 698 -9.54 -9.84 -11.56
N ALA A 699 -9.30 -9.59 -10.26
CA ALA A 699 -10.36 -9.75 -9.25
C ALA A 699 -11.57 -8.82 -9.46
N PRO A 700 -11.40 -7.51 -9.77
CA PRO A 700 -12.51 -6.64 -10.13
C PRO A 700 -13.25 -7.07 -11.41
N SER A 701 -12.54 -7.60 -12.41
CA SER A 701 -13.16 -8.02 -13.67
C SER A 701 -13.94 -9.32 -13.52
N VAL A 702 -13.42 -10.32 -12.80
CA VAL A 702 -14.18 -11.54 -12.44
C VAL A 702 -15.41 -11.16 -11.59
N ALA A 703 -15.29 -10.19 -10.69
CA ALA A 703 -16.44 -9.69 -9.93
C ALA A 703 -17.51 -9.04 -10.82
N LEU A 704 -17.12 -8.28 -11.85
CA LEU A 704 -18.02 -7.71 -12.86
C LEU A 704 -18.71 -8.80 -13.69
N HIS A 705 -17.92 -9.74 -14.26
CA HIS A 705 -18.42 -10.79 -15.15
C HIS A 705 -19.44 -11.69 -14.46
N HIS A 706 -19.14 -12.09 -13.21
CA HIS A 706 -19.97 -12.99 -12.43
C HIS A 706 -20.98 -12.28 -11.52
N GLY A 707 -21.11 -10.95 -11.60
CA GLY A 707 -22.11 -10.18 -10.86
C GLY A 707 -21.93 -10.23 -9.34
N PHE A 708 -20.71 -10.44 -8.85
CA PHE A 708 -20.38 -10.41 -7.42
C PHE A 708 -20.47 -8.99 -6.84
N LYS A 709 -20.64 -8.86 -5.52
CA LYS A 709 -20.76 -7.53 -4.88
C LYS A 709 -19.37 -6.91 -4.69
N ALA A 710 -18.96 -6.04 -5.61
CA ALA A 710 -17.73 -5.25 -5.50
C ALA A 710 -18.00 -3.85 -4.94
N VAL A 711 -17.13 -3.37 -4.03
CA VAL A 711 -17.27 -2.09 -3.34
C VAL A 711 -15.92 -1.37 -3.28
N PHE A 712 -15.88 -0.13 -3.78
CA PHE A 712 -14.82 0.82 -3.42
C PHE A 712 -15.18 1.51 -2.08
N VAL A 713 -14.24 1.49 -1.15
CA VAL A 713 -14.42 1.96 0.23
C VAL A 713 -14.03 3.46 0.35
N PRO A 714 -14.96 4.37 0.72
CA PRO A 714 -14.70 5.79 0.89
C PRO A 714 -14.02 6.08 2.24
N HIS A 715 -12.86 5.46 2.44
CA HIS A 715 -11.99 5.69 3.58
C HIS A 715 -11.33 7.09 3.50
N PRO A 716 -10.99 7.70 4.64
CA PRO A 716 -10.43 9.06 4.68
C PRO A 716 -9.04 9.11 4.04
N VAL A 717 -8.93 9.78 2.89
CA VAL A 717 -7.66 10.08 2.19
C VAL A 717 -7.36 11.57 2.32
N TYR A 718 -6.18 11.85 2.87
CA TYR A 718 -5.70 13.21 3.14
C TYR A 718 -4.76 13.69 2.03
N PHE A 719 -4.58 15.00 1.90
CA PHE A 719 -3.70 15.60 0.89
C PHE A 719 -2.75 16.63 1.52
N ASP A 720 -1.55 16.81 0.95
CA ASP A 720 -0.59 17.83 1.38
C ASP A 720 -1.02 19.27 1.06
N ARG A 721 -2.05 19.43 0.21
CA ARG A 721 -2.57 20.70 -0.29
C ARG A 721 -4.05 20.88 0.00
N ASP A 722 -4.45 22.12 0.27
CA ASP A 722 -5.84 22.54 0.34
C ASP A 722 -6.41 22.74 -1.07
N TRP A 723 -6.67 21.63 -1.76
CA TRP A 723 -7.34 21.59 -3.07
C TRP A 723 -8.67 22.34 -3.02
N LYS A 724 -9.14 22.89 -4.15
CA LYS A 724 -10.53 23.35 -4.27
C LYS A 724 -11.45 22.19 -4.64
N SER A 725 -12.58 22.04 -3.95
CA SER A 725 -13.46 20.86 -4.03
C SER A 725 -14.05 20.64 -5.42
N GLU A 726 -14.51 21.70 -6.06
CA GLU A 726 -15.09 21.64 -7.41
C GLU A 726 -14.01 21.28 -8.45
N TYR A 727 -12.79 21.78 -8.28
CA TYR A 727 -11.68 21.46 -9.18
C TYR A 727 -11.19 20.01 -8.99
N ALA A 728 -11.09 19.54 -7.74
CA ALA A 728 -10.87 18.12 -7.47
C ALA A 728 -11.99 17.25 -8.07
N GLY A 729 -13.25 17.70 -7.99
CA GLY A 729 -14.39 17.04 -8.64
C GLY A 729 -14.27 16.96 -10.16
N GLU A 730 -13.78 18.01 -10.83
CA GLU A 730 -13.49 17.95 -12.28
C GLU A 730 -12.34 16.96 -12.56
N VAL A 731 -11.18 17.11 -11.90
CA VAL A 731 -9.97 16.31 -12.17
C VAL A 731 -10.17 14.82 -11.90
N PHE A 732 -10.78 14.46 -10.77
CA PHE A 732 -10.83 13.07 -10.30
C PHE A 732 -12.07 12.29 -10.76
N ASN A 733 -13.21 12.98 -10.99
CA ASN A 733 -14.48 12.32 -11.37
C ASN A 733 -14.95 12.64 -12.80
N HIS A 734 -14.44 13.70 -13.43
CA HIS A 734 -14.90 14.18 -14.73
C HIS A 734 -13.75 14.54 -15.71
N PRO A 735 -12.75 13.65 -15.92
CA PRO A 735 -11.75 13.86 -16.96
C PRO A 735 -12.45 13.99 -18.33
N LYS A 736 -12.07 15.01 -19.11
CA LYS A 736 -12.69 15.30 -20.41
C LYS A 736 -12.04 14.45 -21.52
N GLU A 737 -10.75 14.16 -21.35
CA GLU A 737 -9.95 13.35 -22.26
C GLU A 737 -9.39 12.10 -21.59
N VAL A 738 -9.18 11.03 -22.37
CA VAL A 738 -8.64 9.72 -21.93
C VAL A 738 -7.31 9.83 -21.17
N HIS A 739 -6.52 10.87 -21.47
CA HIS A 739 -5.20 11.11 -20.87
C HIS A 739 -5.22 12.02 -19.64
N GLU A 740 -6.36 12.66 -19.34
CA GLU A 740 -6.58 13.42 -18.09
C GLU A 740 -7.01 12.51 -16.94
N SER A 741 -7.41 11.26 -17.23
CA SER A 741 -7.76 10.24 -16.24
C SER A 741 -6.71 10.15 -15.12
N PRO A 742 -7.11 10.18 -13.84
CA PRO A 742 -6.20 9.99 -12.71
C PRO A 742 -5.57 8.58 -12.68
N PHE A 743 -6.13 7.63 -13.45
CA PHE A 743 -5.57 6.30 -13.68
C PHE A 743 -4.89 6.29 -15.06
N GLY A 744 -3.57 6.45 -15.09
CA GLY A 744 -2.80 6.73 -16.30
C GLY A 744 -2.01 8.03 -16.19
N TRP A 745 -1.91 8.84 -17.24
CA TRP A 745 -1.03 10.03 -17.22
C TRP A 745 -1.49 11.13 -16.24
N GLY A 746 -2.76 11.14 -15.82
CA GLY A 746 -3.28 12.02 -14.77
C GLY A 746 -2.89 11.63 -13.33
N GLU A 747 -2.15 10.53 -13.14
CA GLU A 747 -1.78 10.01 -11.81
C GLU A 747 -0.99 10.97 -10.93
N HIS A 748 -0.30 11.94 -11.55
CA HIS A 748 0.43 13.01 -10.86
C HIS A 748 -0.44 13.83 -9.90
N ASN A 749 -1.76 13.84 -10.10
CA ASN A 749 -2.72 14.48 -9.20
C ASN A 749 -2.83 13.76 -7.83
N LEU A 750 -2.47 12.46 -7.76
CA LEU A 750 -2.51 11.65 -6.53
C LEU A 750 -1.19 11.67 -5.74
N GLY A 751 -0.13 12.30 -6.26
CA GLY A 751 1.20 12.33 -5.62
C GLY A 751 1.22 13.02 -4.24
N GLY A 752 0.28 13.92 -3.99
CA GLY A 752 0.06 14.61 -2.71
C GLY A 752 -0.88 13.89 -1.75
N SER A 753 -1.46 12.74 -2.11
CA SER A 753 -2.44 12.01 -1.29
C SER A 753 -1.80 11.17 -0.17
N SER A 754 -2.53 10.76 0.87
CA SER A 754 -2.04 9.79 1.86
C SER A 754 -2.06 8.34 1.35
N PHE A 755 -2.77 8.06 0.25
CA PHE A 755 -3.02 6.72 -0.25
C PHE A 755 -3.05 6.69 -1.79
N TYR A 756 -1.90 6.41 -2.40
CA TYR A 756 -1.78 6.02 -3.81
C TYR A 756 -0.38 5.49 -4.10
N TYR A 757 -0.20 4.57 -5.06
CA TYR A 757 1.06 3.82 -5.24
C TYR A 757 2.31 4.69 -5.50
N ASN A 758 2.11 5.91 -6.03
CA ASN A 758 3.15 6.90 -6.32
C ASN A 758 3.03 8.16 -5.42
N SER A 759 2.47 8.02 -4.21
CA SER A 759 2.42 9.12 -3.24
C SER A 759 3.78 9.36 -2.59
N GLY A 760 4.28 10.60 -2.71
CA GLY A 760 5.42 11.08 -1.91
C GLY A 760 5.01 11.57 -0.52
N PHE A 761 3.81 12.13 -0.40
CA PHE A 761 3.31 12.70 0.86
C PHE A 761 3.13 11.64 1.95
N SER A 762 2.61 10.46 1.59
CA SER A 762 2.37 9.35 2.52
C SER A 762 3.63 8.96 3.31
N GLY A 763 4.71 8.65 2.59
CA GLY A 763 6.01 8.30 3.17
C GLY A 763 6.57 9.38 4.09
N ALA A 764 6.52 10.64 3.64
CA ALA A 764 7.02 11.78 4.40
C ALA A 764 6.21 12.03 5.69
N LEU A 765 4.87 11.94 5.61
CA LEU A 765 4.00 12.14 6.77
C LEU A 765 4.19 11.04 7.81
N TRP A 766 4.28 9.78 7.40
CA TRP A 766 4.52 8.65 8.31
C TRP A 766 5.86 8.75 9.05
N ARG A 767 6.97 9.01 8.33
CA ARG A 767 8.29 9.15 8.96
C ARG A 767 8.34 10.31 9.95
N ARG A 768 7.70 11.44 9.62
CA ARG A 768 7.57 12.58 10.55
C ARG A 768 6.71 12.22 11.76
N TRP A 769 5.61 11.48 11.59
CA TRP A 769 4.81 10.99 12.71
C TRP A 769 5.61 10.09 13.65
N LEU A 770 6.52 9.24 13.13
CA LEU A 770 7.46 8.45 13.93
C LEU A 770 8.51 9.29 14.70
N GLY A 771 8.54 10.61 14.50
CA GLY A 771 9.49 11.54 15.13
C GLY A 771 10.82 11.65 14.39
N LEU A 772 10.85 11.29 13.09
CA LEU A 772 12.03 11.39 12.22
C LEU A 772 12.01 12.70 11.42
N SER A 773 13.19 13.14 10.98
CA SER A 773 13.35 14.25 10.04
C SER A 773 13.27 13.77 8.59
N GLU A 774 12.59 14.55 7.75
CA GLU A 774 12.36 14.28 6.33
C GLU A 774 12.21 15.61 5.59
N ASN A 775 12.96 15.83 4.51
CA ASN A 775 12.98 17.06 3.72
C ASN A 775 13.17 18.32 4.61
N GLY A 776 14.07 18.24 5.60
CA GLY A 776 14.36 19.34 6.53
C GLY A 776 13.28 19.64 7.58
N GLU A 777 12.23 18.81 7.71
CA GLU A 777 11.12 19.02 8.66
C GLU A 777 10.86 17.80 9.53
N GLY A 778 10.24 18.02 10.70
CA GLY A 778 10.05 17.00 11.71
C GLY A 778 11.33 16.71 12.49
N GLY A 779 11.40 15.52 13.08
CA GLY A 779 12.48 15.16 14.00
C GLY A 779 12.32 15.75 15.41
N ARG A 780 12.95 15.12 16.39
CA ARG A 780 12.90 15.53 17.81
C ARG A 780 13.16 17.02 18.06
N LYS A 781 14.14 17.63 17.38
CA LYS A 781 14.49 19.06 17.52
C LYS A 781 13.32 19.99 17.14
N TRP A 782 12.47 19.58 16.20
CA TRP A 782 11.28 20.33 15.77
C TRP A 782 10.15 20.24 16.80
N GLU A 783 9.93 19.04 17.35
CA GLU A 783 8.88 18.75 18.35
C GLU A 783 9.21 19.33 19.74
N GLU A 784 10.48 19.32 20.14
CA GLU A 784 11.01 19.90 21.38
C GLU A 784 11.33 21.41 21.28
N GLY A 785 11.38 21.97 20.06
CA GLY A 785 11.78 23.36 19.84
C GLY A 785 10.85 24.39 20.50
N ARG A 786 11.29 25.65 20.55
CA ARG A 786 10.50 26.76 21.14
C ARG A 786 9.13 26.97 20.47
N GLU A 787 9.00 26.61 19.19
CA GLU A 787 7.73 26.60 18.45
C GLU A 787 7.15 25.18 18.29
N GLY A 788 7.72 24.19 18.98
CA GLY A 788 7.37 22.79 18.89
C GLY A 788 6.10 22.46 19.69
N THR A 789 5.15 21.83 19.03
CA THR A 789 3.83 21.47 19.59
C THR A 789 3.82 20.08 20.24
N GLY A 790 5.01 19.52 20.52
CA GLY A 790 5.21 18.14 20.96
C GLY A 790 5.04 17.14 19.81
N ARG A 791 5.08 15.85 20.15
CA ARG A 791 4.91 14.75 19.19
C ARG A 791 3.60 14.81 18.40
N MET A 792 3.67 14.51 17.11
CA MET A 792 2.50 14.48 16.20
C MET A 792 1.42 13.49 16.67
N CYS A 793 0.15 13.86 16.52
CA CYS A 793 -0.99 13.02 16.85
C CYS A 793 -1.98 13.02 15.67
N LEU A 794 -2.14 11.89 14.99
CA LEU A 794 -2.93 11.79 13.77
C LEU A 794 -4.24 11.03 14.01
N ARG A 795 -5.33 11.43 13.35
CA ARG A 795 -6.55 10.60 13.27
C ARG A 795 -6.24 9.26 12.59
N GLY A 796 -7.13 8.28 12.69
CA GLY A 796 -6.94 6.99 12.00
C GLY A 796 -6.86 7.18 10.48
N MET A 797 -5.65 7.06 9.92
CA MET A 797 -5.31 7.37 8.53
C MET A 797 -4.59 6.18 7.91
N LEU A 798 -4.93 5.86 6.66
CA LEU A 798 -4.24 4.84 5.87
C LEU A 798 -3.13 5.51 5.04
N PHE A 799 -1.96 4.86 5.02
CA PHE A 799 -0.75 5.35 4.37
C PHE A 799 -0.31 4.36 3.30
N HIS A 800 -0.19 4.81 2.05
CA HIS A 800 0.48 4.06 0.98
C HIS A 800 1.19 4.98 -0.03
N PRO A 801 2.41 4.65 -0.50
CA PRO A 801 3.31 3.60 -0.01
C PRO A 801 4.24 4.10 1.12
N ILE A 802 4.59 3.19 2.03
CA ILE A 802 5.67 3.33 3.01
C ILE A 802 6.79 2.38 2.63
N LYS A 803 7.76 2.87 1.84
CA LYS A 803 8.89 2.07 1.35
C LYS A 803 10.01 1.88 2.39
N HIS A 804 10.13 2.77 3.38
CA HIS A 804 11.06 2.66 4.51
C HIS A 804 10.72 3.63 5.66
N GLU A 805 11.18 3.28 6.85
CA GLU A 805 11.13 4.06 8.08
C GLU A 805 12.49 4.71 8.44
N ARG A 806 13.41 4.78 7.47
CA ARG A 806 14.68 5.49 7.60
C ARG A 806 14.47 6.98 7.31
N GLY A 807 14.82 7.86 8.26
CA GLY A 807 14.78 9.33 8.09
C GLY A 807 16.16 9.92 7.78
N GLU A 808 16.22 11.24 7.61
CA GLU A 808 17.47 12.00 7.41
C GLU A 808 18.39 11.89 8.63
N VAL A 809 19.70 11.68 8.41
CA VAL A 809 20.70 11.64 9.48
C VAL A 809 20.95 13.06 10.00
N ALA A 810 20.75 13.26 11.31
CA ALA A 810 20.61 14.58 11.98
C ALA A 810 21.87 15.15 12.67
#